data_AF-A0A8T6EH39-F1
#
_entry.id   AF-A0A8T6EH39-F1
#
_cell.length_a   1.000
_cell.length_b   1.000
_cell.length_c   1.000
_cell.angle_alpha   90.00
_cell.angle_beta   90.00
_cell.angle_gamma   90.00
#
_symmetry.space_group_name_H-M   'P 1'
#
loop_
_entity.id
_entity.type
_entity.pdbx_description
1 polymer ?
#
loop_
_entity_poly.entity_id
_entity_poly.type
_entity_poly.pdbx_seq_one_letter_code
_entity_poly.pdbx_strand_id
1 'polypeptide(L)'
;MFTTQNRWLAVFFCLCIAPMVSVAQDVDEDETDDEEMEEVIVTGSRLPTGFGASPVFEITRDEIDARGLTNIEDIVRFLPQNFSTITNGGSLDNRSPRFQIGSVTLNLRGLGEGSTLVLVNGKRLAASPAETGTFTDVSTLPFSAIDRVEVMTDGASSVYGSDAVGGVVNFIMKENYRGADASLRYENSSSGGHRTVFEQSIGYSWYDGNLTASLTYREDEPVYARDAGLDTDGDYREQGGRLYPNTFGQPGVILRFGLPSIAPPNTTYGILPPGDGTNFAPEDVIWVSNEEVATQSGNFNLLPKGLSANAPGEAIPASEHLSAYVSFVQEFGDSLTLNLSGTYARQESIQEAVGASFSGRVPASNYYNPFGETVYIAYTFEREIADGKLAGFARTTDLDRVNLSASLTWESTFRDWTAVFSFNIGIDNPYGGYPGSFNSRSAAFQAALASSDPTEAINPFGDGTIQRESLAEFSQYATRGAREGRQNVWGITASGSVFEIGGGAIEMAVGFEARTDTLDFDSFLLNPFTFRVPGAPEIVPESTNTALFYELSIPLVRGSNARAEIHELTFYVAGRYDNYEIEGPFEGILEPSSSRTFDDFVTKLGVVYRPTENLKLRGTWGQAFLAATLPELFAPKREFTFFRFLDPLNPVENGGQFASVYPITVLGGNPDLQPQTSITTTLGFEYSPEDLPGLTVSASWVHTEFEDILGTLSGVLGWPPTYAFENWEQFPNQVRRNENGILTFVSMQWANFSAKTSEAFDFDVRYSFETLYGEFMTGILGTHTWQLKTIPGPGIDPIEQQGTNQGPVELKGSAFIDWTRGAWNGNVTLNFESDYKNTNPGVARIDVDGYRTVDIQGSYARPDSGWHFTAGIQNIFDADFPFFDSYRGVDSAHVDFRRRVIFFDVVKDFSW
;
A
#
# COMPACT_ATOMS: atom_id res chain seq x y z
N MET A 1 31.31 4.76 3.31
CA MET A 1 32.18 3.67 3.80
C MET A 1 32.23 3.75 5.34
N PHE A 2 31.22 3.19 5.99
CA PHE A 2 31.26 2.82 7.41
C PHE A 2 31.12 1.31 7.42
N THR A 3 32.19 0.64 7.77
CA THR A 3 32.30 -0.81 7.81
C THR A 3 31.39 -1.37 8.90
N THR A 4 30.49 -2.24 8.46
CA THR A 4 29.86 -3.34 9.21
C THR A 4 30.90 -4.07 10.05
N GLN A 5 31.05 -3.69 11.31
CA GLN A 5 31.68 -4.52 12.34
C GLN A 5 31.27 -4.01 13.73
N ASN A 6 30.62 -4.91 14.48
CA ASN A 6 30.26 -4.80 15.90
C ASN A 6 29.16 -3.79 16.27
N ARG A 7 27.90 -4.23 16.09
CA ARG A 7 26.79 -3.83 16.96
C ARG A 7 26.10 -5.06 17.51
N TRP A 8 26.75 -5.70 18.49
CA TRP A 8 26.00 -6.43 19.51
C TRP A 8 25.33 -5.36 20.37
N LEU A 9 24.09 -4.97 20.03
CA LEU A 9 23.25 -4.30 21.00
C LEU A 9 22.90 -5.34 22.05
N ALA A 10 23.63 -5.29 23.17
CA ALA A 10 23.25 -6.01 24.37
C ALA A 10 21.90 -5.46 24.82
N VAL A 11 20.82 -6.12 24.42
CA VAL A 11 19.50 -5.98 25.03
C VAL A 11 19.64 -6.46 26.47
N PHE A 12 19.86 -5.50 27.38
CA PHE A 12 19.79 -5.75 28.81
C PHE A 12 18.32 -6.04 29.15
N PHE A 13 17.97 -7.33 29.21
CA PHE A 13 16.72 -7.82 29.76
C PHE A 13 16.62 -7.40 31.24
N CYS A 14 15.79 -6.41 31.54
CA CYS A 14 15.24 -6.22 32.87
C CYS A 14 13.90 -6.96 32.94
N LEU A 15 13.94 -8.25 33.32
CA LEU A 15 12.78 -8.89 33.92
C LEU A 15 12.49 -8.16 35.24
N CYS A 16 11.57 -7.20 35.22
CA CYS A 16 10.98 -6.64 36.43
C CYS A 16 9.98 -7.65 37.01
N ILE A 17 10.48 -8.71 37.66
CA ILE A 17 9.66 -9.54 38.55
C ILE A 17 9.55 -8.79 39.89
N ALA A 18 8.48 -8.05 40.09
CA ALA A 18 8.05 -7.64 41.43
C ALA A 18 7.15 -8.76 42.00
N PRO A 19 7.37 -9.24 43.25
CA PRO A 19 6.48 -10.20 43.87
C PRO A 19 5.28 -9.45 44.46
N MET A 20 4.09 -9.65 43.91
CA MET A 20 2.84 -9.25 44.57
C MET A 20 2.02 -10.48 44.97
N VAL A 21 1.38 -10.32 46.12
CA VAL A 21 0.81 -11.37 46.97
C VAL A 21 -0.49 -11.90 46.37
N SER A 22 -0.54 -13.22 46.18
CA SER A 22 -1.73 -13.97 45.76
C SER A 22 -2.80 -13.98 46.86
N VAL A 23 -4.05 -13.67 46.48
CA VAL A 23 -5.26 -14.08 47.19
C VAL A 23 -6.15 -14.78 46.16
N ALA A 24 -6.36 -16.08 46.34
CA ALA A 24 -7.21 -16.89 45.48
C ALA A 24 -8.69 -16.81 45.93
N GLN A 25 -9.61 -16.74 44.96
CA GLN A 25 -11.00 -17.19 45.12
C GLN A 25 -11.43 -17.93 43.85
N ASP A 26 -11.89 -19.17 44.05
CA ASP A 26 -12.52 -20.03 43.04
C ASP A 26 -13.85 -19.42 42.53
N VAL A 27 -14.16 -19.64 41.26
CA VAL A 27 -15.51 -19.51 40.70
C VAL A 27 -15.81 -20.75 39.86
N ASP A 28 -16.91 -21.43 40.21
CA ASP A 28 -17.49 -22.57 39.50
C ASP A 28 -18.15 -22.11 38.18
N GLU A 29 -17.97 -22.90 37.11
CA GLU A 29 -18.67 -22.83 35.82
C GLU A 29 -20.09 -23.40 35.91
N ASP A 30 -21.05 -22.71 35.31
CA ASP A 30 -22.18 -23.30 34.58
C ASP A 30 -23.03 -22.15 33.99
N GLU A 31 -22.98 -21.93 32.67
CA GLU A 31 -24.12 -21.39 31.91
C GLU A 31 -24.06 -21.92 30.47
N THR A 32 -25.17 -22.50 30.04
CA THR A 32 -25.43 -22.99 28.69
C THR A 32 -25.87 -21.81 27.82
N ASP A 33 -25.02 -21.38 26.89
CA ASP A 33 -25.34 -20.36 25.89
C ASP A 33 -26.31 -20.92 24.83
N ASP A 34 -27.49 -20.30 24.74
CA ASP A 34 -28.29 -20.31 23.53
C ASP A 34 -27.56 -19.42 22.50
N GLU A 35 -27.19 -19.98 21.34
CA GLU A 35 -26.58 -19.25 20.21
C GLU A 35 -27.55 -18.21 19.62
N GLU A 36 -27.77 -17.09 20.30
CA GLU A 36 -28.24 -15.87 19.65
C GLU A 36 -27.09 -15.33 18.80
N MET A 37 -27.32 -15.13 17.50
CA MET A 37 -26.35 -14.51 16.60
C MET A 37 -25.84 -13.20 17.20
N GLU A 38 -24.59 -13.17 17.67
CA GLU A 38 -23.96 -11.96 18.20
C GLU A 38 -24.02 -10.86 17.13
N GLU A 39 -24.76 -9.80 17.41
CA GLU A 39 -24.86 -8.66 16.53
C GLU A 39 -23.52 -7.92 16.55
N VAL A 40 -22.75 -8.02 15.46
CA VAL A 40 -21.49 -7.28 15.29
C VAL A 40 -21.78 -5.77 15.37
N ILE A 41 -21.37 -5.15 16.47
CA ILE A 41 -21.49 -3.70 16.68
C ILE A 41 -20.38 -3.01 15.88
N VAL A 42 -20.81 -2.17 14.93
CA VAL A 42 -19.90 -1.37 14.10
C VAL A 42 -19.25 -0.28 14.94
N THR A 43 -17.97 -0.42 15.27
CA THR A 43 -17.25 0.46 16.22
C THR A 43 -17.31 1.96 15.85
N GLY A 44 -17.47 2.32 14.58
CA GLY A 44 -17.55 3.74 14.19
C GLY A 44 -18.94 4.30 13.96
N SER A 45 -20.00 3.52 14.12
CA SER A 45 -21.34 4.10 14.27
C SER A 45 -21.43 4.84 15.61
N ARG A 46 -22.07 6.01 15.61
CA ARG A 46 -22.29 6.77 16.85
C ARG A 46 -23.62 6.46 17.52
N LEU A 47 -24.45 5.66 16.86
CA LEU A 47 -25.65 5.08 17.44
C LEU A 47 -25.26 3.98 18.44
N PRO A 48 -25.89 3.92 19.63
CA PRO A 48 -25.66 2.85 20.60
C PRO A 48 -25.83 1.44 20.02
N THR A 49 -26.80 1.26 19.13
CA THR A 49 -27.06 -0.03 18.45
C THR A 49 -26.24 -0.26 17.17
N GLY A 50 -25.37 0.68 16.78
CA GLY A 50 -24.64 0.59 15.52
C GLY A 50 -25.49 0.96 14.28
N PHE A 51 -24.82 1.16 13.13
CA PHE A 51 -25.49 1.33 11.83
C PHE A 51 -25.66 -0.06 11.19
N GLY A 52 -26.64 -0.83 11.68
CA GLY A 52 -26.79 -2.27 11.38
C GLY A 52 -27.14 -2.64 9.93
N ALA A 53 -27.31 -1.66 9.04
CA ALA A 53 -27.60 -1.88 7.61
C ALA A 53 -26.34 -2.04 6.74
N SER A 54 -25.18 -1.54 7.15
CA SER A 54 -23.94 -1.67 6.36
C SER A 54 -23.31 -3.06 6.59
N PRO A 55 -22.82 -3.76 5.55
CA PRO A 55 -22.05 -4.98 5.76
C PRO A 55 -20.69 -4.66 6.38
N VAL A 56 -20.32 -5.41 7.41
CA VAL A 56 -18.98 -5.38 8.00
C VAL A 56 -18.41 -6.78 7.93
N PHE A 57 -17.23 -6.90 7.34
CA PHE A 57 -16.41 -8.10 7.37
C PHE A 57 -15.42 -7.97 8.52
N GLU A 58 -15.39 -8.93 9.42
CA GLU A 58 -14.54 -8.90 10.60
C GLU A 58 -13.53 -10.04 10.55
N ILE A 59 -12.29 -9.74 10.91
CA ILE A 59 -11.26 -10.73 11.20
C ILE A 59 -10.91 -10.62 12.69
N THR A 60 -11.32 -11.60 13.48
CA THR A 60 -11.10 -11.63 14.93
C THR A 60 -9.68 -12.09 15.29
N ARG A 61 -9.26 -11.90 16.55
CA ARG A 61 -7.97 -12.39 17.04
C ARG A 61 -7.81 -13.90 16.85
N ASP A 62 -8.85 -14.65 17.19
CA ASP A 62 -8.85 -16.11 17.07
C ASP A 62 -8.68 -16.54 15.62
N GLU A 63 -9.30 -15.82 14.68
CA GLU A 63 -9.10 -16.09 13.25
C GLU A 63 -7.67 -15.74 12.78
N ILE A 64 -7.10 -14.63 13.25
CA ILE A 64 -5.72 -14.24 12.95
C ILE A 64 -4.76 -15.35 13.41
N ASP A 65 -4.94 -15.84 14.64
CA ASP A 65 -4.11 -16.89 15.23
C ASP A 65 -4.35 -18.26 14.60
N ALA A 66 -5.62 -18.64 14.35
CA ALA A 66 -5.98 -19.91 13.73
C ALA A 66 -5.51 -20.02 12.28
N ARG A 67 -5.45 -18.91 11.54
CA ARG A 67 -4.98 -18.88 10.14
C ARG A 67 -3.47 -18.67 10.00
N GLY A 68 -2.76 -18.46 11.11
CA GLY A 68 -1.32 -18.24 11.09
C GLY A 68 -0.93 -16.95 10.36
N LEU A 69 -1.79 -15.93 10.43
CA LEU A 69 -1.46 -14.59 9.95
C LEU A 69 -0.42 -14.01 10.91
N THR A 70 0.71 -13.56 10.38
CA THR A 70 1.89 -13.29 11.23
C THR A 70 2.24 -11.82 11.36
N ASN A 71 1.62 -11.00 10.53
CA ASN A 71 1.90 -9.58 10.40
C ASN A 71 0.75 -8.92 9.62
N ILE A 72 0.85 -7.61 9.44
CA ILE A 72 -0.18 -6.82 8.77
C ILE A 72 -0.20 -7.08 7.27
N GLU A 73 0.96 -7.36 6.66
CA GLU A 73 1.05 -7.74 5.25
C GLU A 73 0.18 -8.98 4.96
N ASP A 74 0.20 -9.98 5.83
CA ASP A 74 -0.58 -11.21 5.70
C ASP A 74 -2.09 -10.93 5.81
N ILE A 75 -2.52 -10.07 6.76
CA ILE A 75 -3.91 -9.61 6.86
C ILE A 75 -4.34 -8.93 5.55
N VAL A 76 -3.53 -8.01 5.04
CA VAL A 76 -3.82 -7.24 3.83
C VAL A 76 -3.89 -8.14 2.59
N ARG A 77 -3.09 -9.21 2.51
CA ARG A 77 -3.20 -10.23 1.45
C ARG A 77 -4.45 -11.09 1.59
N PHE A 78 -4.79 -11.44 2.83
CA PHE A 78 -5.91 -12.31 3.16
C PHE A 78 -7.26 -11.67 2.84
N LEU A 79 -7.37 -10.34 2.96
CA LEU A 79 -8.58 -9.59 2.64
C LEU A 79 -8.99 -9.73 1.15
N PRO A 80 -10.10 -10.43 0.83
CA PRO A 80 -10.50 -10.65 -0.56
C PRO A 80 -10.91 -9.36 -1.29
N GLN A 81 -11.44 -8.39 -0.55
CA GLN A 81 -11.89 -7.10 -1.08
C GLN A 81 -10.71 -6.17 -1.39
N ASN A 82 -9.51 -6.49 -0.93
CA ASN A 82 -8.35 -5.63 -1.05
C ASN A 82 -7.58 -5.90 -2.34
N PHE A 83 -7.44 -4.86 -3.15
CA PHE A 83 -6.63 -4.80 -4.37
C PHE A 83 -5.40 -3.90 -4.15
N SER A 84 -4.64 -4.19 -3.09
CA SER A 84 -3.49 -3.38 -2.73
C SER A 84 -2.18 -3.90 -3.32
N THR A 85 -1.26 -2.99 -3.59
CA THR A 85 0.15 -3.30 -3.86
C THR A 85 0.90 -3.34 -2.53
N ILE A 86 1.32 -4.53 -2.08
CA ILE A 86 2.30 -4.63 -1.00
C ILE A 86 3.65 -4.24 -1.58
N THR A 87 4.16 -3.07 -1.20
CA THR A 87 5.36 -2.50 -1.84
C THR A 87 6.67 -3.11 -1.33
N ASN A 88 6.61 -4.14 -0.47
CA ASN A 88 7.77 -4.99 -0.15
C ASN A 88 8.48 -5.53 -1.41
N GLY A 89 7.76 -5.70 -2.53
CA GLY A 89 8.31 -6.01 -3.85
C GLY A 89 8.21 -4.89 -4.90
N GLY A 90 7.56 -3.77 -4.57
CA GLY A 90 7.18 -2.71 -5.51
C GLY A 90 8.36 -1.90 -6.10
N SER A 91 9.58 -2.12 -5.60
CA SER A 91 10.81 -1.59 -6.19
C SER A 91 11.26 -2.36 -7.45
N LEU A 92 10.74 -3.58 -7.66
CA LEU A 92 11.05 -4.42 -8.82
C LEU A 92 10.27 -4.00 -10.07
N ASP A 93 9.08 -3.42 -9.88
CA ASP A 93 8.28 -2.81 -10.94
C ASP A 93 8.38 -1.28 -10.84
N ASN A 94 8.38 -0.57 -11.96
CA ASN A 94 8.55 0.89 -12.00
C ASN A 94 7.32 1.66 -11.45
N ARG A 95 6.48 1.00 -10.64
CA ARG A 95 5.17 1.45 -10.13
C ARG A 95 5.24 2.06 -8.73
N SER A 96 6.25 1.76 -7.89
CA SER A 96 6.33 2.38 -6.56
C SER A 96 7.04 3.74 -6.57
N PRO A 97 6.38 4.80 -6.04
CA PRO A 97 7.04 5.98 -5.54
C PRO A 97 8.27 5.64 -4.70
N ARG A 98 9.31 6.43 -4.91
CA ARG A 98 10.68 6.26 -4.40
C ARG A 98 10.86 6.27 -2.87
N PHE A 99 9.77 6.30 -2.10
CA PHE A 99 9.68 6.40 -0.63
C PHE A 99 8.74 5.37 0.01
N GLN A 100 8.21 4.44 -0.77
CA GLN A 100 7.23 3.46 -0.32
C GLN A 100 7.86 2.06 -0.23
N ILE A 101 9.16 1.95 0.00
CA ILE A 101 9.78 0.62 0.13
C ILE A 101 9.43 0.09 1.52
N GLY A 102 8.79 -1.09 1.56
CA GLY A 102 8.38 -1.69 2.83
C GLY A 102 7.08 -1.17 3.43
N SER A 103 6.32 -0.33 2.71
CA SER A 103 5.01 0.14 3.14
C SER A 103 3.90 -0.86 2.78
N VAL A 104 2.80 -0.81 3.52
CA VAL A 104 1.61 -1.60 3.25
C VAL A 104 0.43 -0.66 3.14
N THR A 105 -0.24 -0.65 1.98
CA THR A 105 -1.40 0.21 1.72
C THR A 105 -2.67 -0.65 1.63
N LEU A 106 -3.83 0.00 1.61
CA LEU A 106 -5.14 -0.63 1.43
C LEU A 106 -5.83 0.01 0.22
N ASN A 107 -6.43 -0.81 -0.65
CA ASN A 107 -7.14 -0.36 -1.83
C ASN A 107 -8.35 -1.26 -2.05
N LEU A 108 -9.44 -0.96 -1.37
CA LEU A 108 -10.66 -1.74 -1.47
C LEU A 108 -11.24 -1.63 -2.90
N ARG A 109 -11.47 -2.79 -3.52
CA ARG A 109 -12.10 -2.97 -4.84
C ARG A 109 -11.42 -2.26 -6.02
N GLY A 110 -10.18 -1.83 -5.85
CA GLY A 110 -9.42 -1.15 -6.91
C GLY A 110 -9.87 0.28 -7.22
N LEU A 111 -10.61 0.91 -6.31
CA LEU A 111 -11.04 2.31 -6.45
C LEU A 111 -9.87 3.30 -6.28
N GLY A 112 -8.81 2.92 -5.58
CA GLY A 112 -7.56 3.67 -5.39
C GLY A 112 -7.17 3.73 -3.92
N GLU A 113 -5.87 3.74 -3.62
CA GLU A 113 -5.37 3.72 -2.23
C GLU A 113 -5.86 4.91 -1.39
N GLY A 114 -5.90 6.10 -1.98
CA GLY A 114 -6.39 7.31 -1.31
C GLY A 114 -7.91 7.35 -1.09
N SER A 115 -8.66 6.36 -1.59
CA SER A 115 -10.12 6.27 -1.41
C SER A 115 -10.53 5.36 -0.25
N THR A 116 -9.60 4.56 0.31
CA THR A 116 -9.88 3.70 1.48
C THR A 116 -9.50 4.44 2.76
N LEU A 117 -10.45 4.61 3.68
CA LEU A 117 -10.18 5.23 4.98
C LEU A 117 -9.64 4.20 5.98
N VAL A 118 -8.49 4.48 6.56
CA VAL A 118 -7.86 3.64 7.58
C VAL A 118 -8.01 4.25 8.97
N LEU A 119 -8.47 3.44 9.92
CA LEU A 119 -8.73 3.85 11.29
C LEU A 119 -8.05 2.91 12.30
N VAL A 120 -7.76 3.46 13.48
CA VAL A 120 -7.31 2.72 14.66
C VAL A 120 -8.25 3.09 15.81
N ASN A 121 -8.98 2.12 16.37
CA ASN A 121 -10.03 2.34 17.37
C ASN A 121 -11.04 3.44 16.94
N GLY A 122 -11.44 3.42 15.66
CA GLY A 122 -12.36 4.41 15.08
C GLY A 122 -11.76 5.81 14.86
N LYS A 123 -10.47 6.01 15.14
CA LYS A 123 -9.76 7.30 14.98
C LYS A 123 -8.84 7.26 13.76
N ARG A 124 -8.70 8.39 13.07
CA ARG A 124 -7.92 8.48 11.84
C ARG A 124 -6.42 8.27 12.11
N LEU A 125 -5.79 7.50 11.23
CA LEU A 125 -4.33 7.43 11.17
C LEU A 125 -3.84 8.56 10.26
N ALA A 126 -2.81 9.30 10.70
CA ALA A 126 -2.22 10.36 9.88
C ALA A 126 -1.72 9.76 8.56
N ALA A 127 -2.02 10.44 7.45
CA ALA A 127 -1.60 9.99 6.15
C ALA A 127 -0.08 10.19 5.99
N SER A 128 0.59 9.21 5.40
CA SER A 128 2.01 9.28 5.08
C SER A 128 2.22 10.23 3.89
N PRO A 129 3.06 11.25 4.03
CA PRO A 129 3.29 12.20 2.96
C PRO A 129 4.09 11.56 1.81
N ALA A 130 3.50 11.52 0.60
CA ALA A 130 4.13 10.94 -0.59
C ALA A 130 4.51 12.00 -1.64
N GLU A 131 5.42 11.67 -2.57
CA GLU A 131 5.78 12.55 -3.69
C GLU A 131 4.59 12.94 -4.57
N THR A 132 3.58 12.08 -4.62
CA THR A 132 2.36 12.22 -5.40
C THR A 132 1.19 11.67 -4.58
N GLY A 133 0.34 12.55 -4.05
CA GLY A 133 -0.81 12.17 -3.21
C GLY A 133 -0.44 11.80 -1.78
N THR A 134 -1.39 11.21 -1.07
CA THR A 134 -1.23 10.67 0.28
C THR A 134 -1.75 9.24 0.33
N PHE A 135 -1.09 8.40 1.12
CA PHE A 135 -1.53 7.03 1.43
C PHE A 135 -1.45 6.83 2.93
N THR A 136 -2.07 5.79 3.45
CA THR A 136 -1.91 5.39 4.84
C THR A 136 -1.12 4.11 4.90
N ASP A 137 0.13 4.20 5.36
CA ASP A 137 0.93 3.03 5.64
C ASP A 137 0.39 2.29 6.87
N VAL A 138 0.10 1.00 6.77
CA VAL A 138 -0.32 0.18 7.90
C VAL A 138 0.78 -0.75 8.40
N SER A 139 1.94 -0.83 7.74
CA SER A 139 3.05 -1.72 8.13
C SER A 139 3.51 -1.53 9.58
N THR A 140 3.31 -0.32 10.11
CA THR A 140 3.84 0.09 11.41
C THR A 140 2.88 -0.12 12.57
N LEU A 141 1.64 -0.59 12.36
CA LEU A 141 0.74 -0.83 13.48
C LEU A 141 1.27 -1.99 14.35
N PRO A 142 1.14 -1.91 15.68
CA PRO A 142 1.59 -2.98 16.56
C PRO A 142 0.69 -4.21 16.44
N PHE A 143 1.14 -5.21 15.69
CA PHE A 143 0.36 -6.41 15.35
C PHE A 143 -0.14 -7.18 16.59
N SER A 144 0.69 -7.34 17.61
CA SER A 144 0.33 -8.00 18.88
C SER A 144 -0.82 -7.32 19.63
N ALA A 145 -0.97 -6.02 19.41
CA ALA A 145 -1.99 -5.19 20.01
C ALA A 145 -3.30 -5.20 19.20
N ILE A 146 -3.35 -5.81 18.02
CA ILE A 146 -4.59 -5.94 17.24
C ILE A 146 -5.47 -7.00 17.89
N ASP A 147 -6.69 -6.60 18.23
CA ASP A 147 -7.78 -7.44 18.69
C ASP A 147 -8.60 -7.97 17.50
N ARG A 148 -8.99 -7.07 16.59
CA ARG A 148 -9.71 -7.45 15.37
C ARG A 148 -9.51 -6.41 14.27
N VAL A 149 -9.84 -6.79 13.04
CA VAL A 149 -9.88 -5.89 11.88
C VAL A 149 -11.29 -5.87 11.31
N GLU A 150 -11.89 -4.68 11.26
CA GLU A 150 -13.20 -4.46 10.67
C GLU A 150 -13.04 -3.84 9.28
N VAL A 151 -13.65 -4.45 8.26
CA VAL A 151 -13.67 -3.96 6.88
C VAL A 151 -15.11 -3.67 6.50
N MET A 152 -15.40 -2.39 6.32
CA MET A 152 -16.67 -1.95 5.78
C MET A 152 -16.45 -1.49 4.35
N THR A 153 -17.13 -2.16 3.44
CA THR A 153 -16.93 -1.95 2.02
C THR A 153 -17.97 -1.01 1.42
N ASP A 154 -18.91 -0.52 2.23
CA ASP A 154 -19.88 0.47 1.82
C ASP A 154 -19.31 1.90 1.90
N GLY A 155 -19.85 2.81 1.11
CA GLY A 155 -19.55 4.24 1.20
C GLY A 155 -19.92 4.75 2.59
N ALA A 156 -18.95 5.28 3.31
CA ALA A 156 -19.04 5.45 4.76
C ALA A 156 -18.85 6.90 5.21
N SER A 157 -18.75 7.83 4.27
CA SER A 157 -18.34 9.19 4.55
C SER A 157 -19.25 9.94 5.54
N SER A 158 -20.54 9.62 5.56
CA SER A 158 -21.48 10.20 6.52
C SER A 158 -21.27 9.69 7.96
N VAL A 159 -20.62 8.53 8.14
CA VAL A 159 -20.38 7.89 9.44
C VAL A 159 -18.90 8.04 9.86
N TYR A 160 -17.95 7.79 8.97
CA TYR A 160 -16.52 7.81 9.32
C TYR A 160 -15.76 9.05 8.80
N GLY A 161 -16.46 9.95 8.10
CA GLY A 161 -15.96 11.21 7.57
C GLY A 161 -15.66 11.15 6.07
N SER A 162 -15.74 12.31 5.41
CA SER A 162 -15.64 12.57 3.97
C SER A 162 -14.78 11.59 3.17
N ASP A 163 -13.54 11.34 3.60
CA ASP A 163 -12.53 10.59 2.83
C ASP A 163 -12.80 9.07 2.61
N ALA A 164 -13.91 8.51 3.10
CA ALA A 164 -14.26 7.08 3.00
C ALA A 164 -15.08 6.69 1.75
N VAL A 165 -14.53 6.98 0.56
CA VAL A 165 -15.18 6.72 -0.75
C VAL A 165 -15.20 5.23 -1.11
N GLY A 166 -14.06 4.55 -1.01
CA GLY A 166 -13.90 3.13 -1.36
C GLY A 166 -14.23 2.16 -0.21
N GLY A 167 -14.44 2.69 1.00
CA GLY A 167 -14.73 1.93 2.21
C GLY A 167 -13.83 2.32 3.39
N VAL A 168 -13.92 1.54 4.46
CA VAL A 168 -13.19 1.74 5.72
C VAL A 168 -12.54 0.44 6.15
N VAL A 169 -11.29 0.52 6.60
CA VAL A 169 -10.62 -0.55 7.35
C VAL A 169 -10.25 0.00 8.72
N ASN A 170 -10.80 -0.60 9.77
CA ASN A 170 -10.62 -0.17 11.15
C ASN A 170 -9.89 -1.26 11.95
N PHE A 171 -8.68 -0.95 12.37
CA PHE A 171 -7.89 -1.81 13.24
C PHE A 171 -8.31 -1.54 14.69
N ILE A 172 -8.94 -2.53 15.31
CA ILE A 172 -9.29 -2.46 16.71
C ILE A 172 -8.14 -3.03 17.52
N MET A 173 -7.62 -2.21 18.43
CA MET A 173 -6.55 -2.56 19.34
C MET A 173 -7.14 -3.12 20.64
N LYS A 174 -6.41 -4.04 21.27
CA LYS A 174 -6.76 -4.63 22.56
C LYS A 174 -6.92 -3.54 23.61
N GLU A 175 -8.13 -3.39 24.13
CA GLU A 175 -8.44 -2.57 25.30
C GLU A 175 -8.85 -3.48 26.46
N ASN A 176 -8.66 -3.04 27.69
CA ASN A 176 -9.06 -3.81 28.88
C ASN A 176 -8.39 -5.20 29.02
N TYR A 177 -7.20 -5.38 28.45
CA TYR A 177 -6.46 -6.63 28.56
C TYR A 177 -6.09 -6.93 30.01
N ARG A 178 -6.12 -8.21 30.40
CA ARG A 178 -5.79 -8.69 31.76
C ARG A 178 -4.78 -9.83 31.68
N GLY A 179 -3.64 -9.65 32.36
CA GLY A 179 -2.54 -10.61 32.37
C GLY A 179 -1.33 -10.09 31.59
N ALA A 180 -0.40 -10.97 31.25
CA ALA A 180 0.63 -10.64 30.28
C ALA A 180 0.92 -11.84 29.39
N ASP A 181 1.42 -11.56 28.20
CA ASP A 181 1.96 -12.55 27.28
C ASP A 181 3.34 -12.10 26.78
N ALA A 182 4.14 -13.07 26.38
CA ALA A 182 5.33 -12.84 25.58
C ALA A 182 5.40 -13.91 24.49
N SER A 183 5.56 -13.48 23.24
CA SER A 183 5.73 -14.35 22.09
C SER A 183 7.14 -14.22 21.51
N LEU A 184 7.68 -15.33 21.04
CA LEU A 184 8.87 -15.36 20.20
C LEU A 184 8.57 -16.26 19.00
N ARG A 185 8.59 -15.65 17.82
CA ARG A 185 8.37 -16.31 16.55
C ARG A 185 9.62 -16.25 15.68
N TYR A 186 9.87 -17.35 14.98
CA TYR A 186 10.89 -17.45 13.96
C TYR A 186 10.29 -18.03 12.68
N GLU A 187 10.57 -17.40 11.55
CA GLU A 187 10.14 -17.80 10.21
C GLU A 187 11.35 -18.05 9.32
N ASN A 188 11.26 -19.08 8.49
CA ASN A 188 12.27 -19.44 7.51
C ASN A 188 11.63 -19.67 6.13
N SER A 189 12.04 -18.85 5.15
CA SER A 189 11.57 -18.90 3.77
C SER A 189 12.41 -19.86 2.91
N SER A 190 11.77 -20.57 1.97
CA SER A 190 12.48 -21.33 0.94
C SER A 190 13.31 -20.46 -0.01
N SER A 191 13.06 -19.15 -0.03
CA SER A 191 13.82 -18.13 -0.76
C SER A 191 14.98 -17.52 0.03
N GLY A 192 15.37 -18.09 1.19
CA GLY A 192 16.61 -17.75 1.90
C GLY A 192 16.53 -16.60 2.93
N GLY A 193 15.38 -15.93 3.06
CA GLY A 193 15.14 -14.90 4.08
C GLY A 193 14.57 -15.48 5.38
N HIS A 194 14.96 -14.89 6.50
CA HIS A 194 14.45 -15.24 7.83
C HIS A 194 13.75 -14.04 8.46
N ARG A 195 12.79 -14.31 9.33
CA ARG A 195 12.17 -13.28 10.16
C ARG A 195 12.14 -13.72 11.61
N THR A 196 12.45 -12.78 12.50
CA THR A 196 12.28 -12.96 13.95
C THR A 196 11.33 -11.90 14.47
N VAL A 197 10.31 -12.33 15.23
CA VAL A 197 9.34 -11.45 15.86
C VAL A 197 9.34 -11.72 17.35
N PHE A 198 9.48 -10.65 18.14
CA PHE A 198 9.27 -10.66 19.57
C PHE A 198 8.09 -9.76 19.90
N GLU A 199 7.13 -10.26 20.66
CA GLU A 199 6.01 -9.47 21.12
C GLU A 199 5.80 -9.66 22.62
N GLN A 200 5.27 -8.61 23.25
CA GLN A 200 4.92 -8.63 24.66
C GLN A 200 3.71 -7.74 24.86
N SER A 201 2.67 -8.28 25.52
CA SER A 201 1.57 -7.47 26.03
C SER A 201 1.43 -7.64 27.53
N ILE A 202 1.01 -6.56 28.20
CA ILE A 202 0.70 -6.53 29.63
C ILE A 202 -0.57 -5.73 29.86
N GLY A 203 -1.43 -6.27 30.70
CA GLY A 203 -2.73 -5.76 31.05
C GLY A 203 -2.95 -5.81 32.55
N TYR A 204 -3.23 -4.66 33.16
CA TYR A 204 -3.52 -4.56 34.58
C TYR A 204 -4.84 -3.82 34.79
N SER A 205 -5.82 -4.53 35.34
CA SER A 205 -7.10 -3.97 35.76
C SER A 205 -7.13 -3.71 37.27
N TRP A 206 -7.74 -2.60 37.66
CA TRP A 206 -8.16 -2.32 39.03
C TRP A 206 -9.67 -2.06 39.05
N TYR A 207 -10.23 -1.66 40.21
CA TYR A 207 -11.68 -1.59 40.41
C TYR A 207 -12.42 -0.73 39.37
N ASP A 208 -11.84 0.39 38.96
CA ASP A 208 -12.45 1.40 38.09
C ASP A 208 -11.55 1.76 36.91
N GLY A 209 -10.66 0.86 36.48
CA GLY A 209 -9.82 1.14 35.32
C GLY A 209 -8.92 0.01 34.86
N ASN A 210 -8.23 0.27 33.75
CA ASN A 210 -7.30 -0.64 33.10
C ASN A 210 -6.12 0.11 32.47
N LEU A 211 -4.95 -0.54 32.50
CA LEU A 211 -3.80 -0.18 31.71
C LEU A 211 -3.42 -1.39 30.85
N THR A 212 -3.45 -1.21 29.53
CA THR A 212 -2.95 -2.17 28.55
C THR A 212 -1.71 -1.58 27.87
N ALA A 213 -0.66 -2.37 27.69
CA ALA A 213 0.51 -1.98 26.93
C ALA A 213 1.02 -3.16 26.11
N SER A 214 1.44 -2.91 24.88
CA SER A 214 1.99 -3.91 23.98
C SER A 214 3.23 -3.36 23.27
N LEU A 215 4.17 -4.24 22.99
CA LEU A 215 5.42 -3.97 22.28
C LEU A 215 5.65 -5.08 21.25
N THR A 216 6.02 -4.70 20.04
CA THR A 216 6.44 -5.61 18.98
C THR A 216 7.79 -5.15 18.44
N TYR A 217 8.74 -6.08 18.34
CA TYR A 217 10.00 -5.92 17.62
C TYR A 217 10.09 -7.00 16.54
N ARG A 218 10.35 -6.59 15.29
CA ARG A 218 10.48 -7.48 14.14
C ARG A 218 11.76 -7.15 13.38
N GLU A 219 12.50 -8.19 13.02
CA GLU A 219 13.68 -8.12 12.15
C GLU A 219 13.47 -9.05 10.97
N ASP A 220 13.58 -8.49 9.77
CA ASP A 220 13.41 -9.16 8.48
C ASP A 220 14.76 -9.16 7.75
N GLU A 221 15.31 -10.35 7.51
CA GLU A 221 16.44 -10.51 6.59
C GLU A 221 15.97 -10.38 5.13
N PRO A 222 16.83 -9.86 4.24
CA PRO A 222 16.44 -9.65 2.85
C PRO A 222 16.19 -10.99 2.14
N VAL A 223 15.18 -11.02 1.26
CA VAL A 223 15.01 -12.10 0.29
C VAL A 223 15.64 -11.65 -1.02
N TYR A 224 16.72 -12.31 -1.45
CA TYR A 224 17.35 -11.98 -2.73
C TYR A 224 16.51 -12.43 -3.91
N ALA A 225 16.49 -11.63 -4.98
CA ALA A 225 15.77 -11.93 -6.21
C ALA A 225 16.21 -13.29 -6.81
N ARG A 226 17.50 -13.62 -6.73
CA ARG A 226 18.02 -14.94 -7.16
C ARG A 226 17.42 -16.11 -6.40
N ASP A 227 17.28 -15.96 -5.09
CA ASP A 227 16.87 -17.05 -4.20
C ASP A 227 15.35 -17.23 -4.27
N ALA A 228 14.61 -16.16 -4.59
CA ALA A 228 13.19 -16.21 -4.96
C ALA A 228 12.93 -16.77 -6.38
N GLY A 229 13.97 -17.06 -7.18
CA GLY A 229 13.83 -17.54 -8.56
C GLY A 229 13.50 -16.46 -9.59
N LEU A 230 13.79 -15.19 -9.28
CA LEU A 230 13.58 -14.02 -10.14
C LEU A 230 14.84 -13.60 -10.91
N ASP A 231 15.95 -14.32 -10.71
CA ASP A 231 17.14 -14.20 -11.54
C ASP A 231 16.97 -15.06 -12.80
N THR A 232 16.23 -14.50 -13.75
CA THR A 232 15.94 -15.15 -15.01
C THR A 232 16.95 -14.75 -16.06
N ASP A 233 17.08 -15.57 -17.09
CA ASP A 233 17.76 -15.17 -18.31
C ASP A 233 16.87 -14.29 -19.19
N GLY A 234 15.72 -13.76 -18.73
CA GLY A 234 14.81 -12.89 -19.50
C GLY A 234 14.38 -13.39 -20.89
N ASP A 235 14.52 -14.69 -21.18
CA ASP A 235 13.94 -15.32 -22.36
C ASP A 235 12.75 -16.19 -21.96
N TYR A 236 11.54 -15.63 -22.12
CA TYR A 236 10.31 -16.33 -21.74
C TYR A 236 9.58 -16.98 -22.92
N ARG A 237 10.25 -17.15 -24.07
CA ARG A 237 9.59 -17.66 -25.28
C ARG A 237 9.12 -19.10 -25.13
N GLU A 238 9.79 -19.90 -24.30
CA GLU A 238 9.35 -21.27 -23.98
C GLU A 238 8.03 -21.28 -23.18
N GLN A 239 7.79 -20.23 -22.37
CA GLN A 239 6.56 -20.00 -21.60
C GLN A 239 5.51 -19.22 -22.41
N GLY A 240 5.77 -18.94 -23.69
CA GLY A 240 4.91 -18.15 -24.59
C GLY A 240 5.05 -16.63 -24.45
N GLY A 241 5.95 -16.16 -23.60
CA GLY A 241 6.25 -14.75 -23.37
C GLY A 241 7.24 -14.15 -24.38
N ARG A 242 7.63 -12.91 -24.10
CA ARG A 242 8.59 -12.16 -24.89
C ARG A 242 10.01 -12.36 -24.42
N LEU A 243 10.87 -11.83 -25.26
CA LEU A 243 12.28 -11.66 -25.00
C LEU A 243 12.52 -10.29 -24.36
N TYR A 244 13.14 -10.27 -23.18
CA TYR A 244 13.56 -9.06 -22.49
C TYR A 244 15.09 -8.96 -22.48
N PRO A 245 15.72 -8.32 -23.49
CA PRO A 245 17.17 -8.20 -23.55
C PRO A 245 17.69 -7.24 -22.46
N ASN A 246 18.71 -7.65 -21.70
CA ASN A 246 19.54 -6.72 -20.92
C ASN A 246 20.66 -6.21 -21.83
N THR A 247 20.73 -4.90 -22.03
CA THR A 247 21.70 -4.28 -22.95
C THR A 247 22.83 -3.56 -22.24
N PHE A 248 22.99 -3.78 -20.94
CA PHE A 248 24.15 -3.30 -20.19
C PHE A 248 25.16 -4.43 -20.03
N GLY A 249 26.44 -4.09 -20.14
CA GLY A 249 27.55 -5.03 -20.03
C GLY A 249 28.82 -4.35 -19.55
N GLN A 250 29.79 -5.17 -19.19
CA GLN A 250 31.13 -4.78 -18.77
C GLN A 250 32.14 -5.81 -19.31
N PRO A 251 32.81 -5.57 -20.46
CA PRO A 251 32.80 -4.40 -21.34
C PRO A 251 31.44 -3.92 -21.86
N GLY A 252 31.31 -2.62 -22.12
CA GLY A 252 30.06 -2.00 -22.55
C GLY A 252 29.53 -2.49 -23.90
N VAL A 253 28.22 -2.33 -24.11
CA VAL A 253 27.52 -2.79 -25.32
C VAL A 253 27.26 -1.61 -26.25
N ILE A 254 27.59 -1.76 -27.54
CA ILE A 254 27.32 -0.73 -28.55
C ILE A 254 25.87 -0.84 -29.03
N LEU A 255 25.11 0.26 -28.94
CA LEU A 255 23.71 0.36 -29.37
C LEU A 255 23.58 1.20 -30.66
N ARG A 256 23.16 0.61 -31.78
CA ARG A 256 23.00 1.36 -33.05
C ARG A 256 21.80 2.33 -33.07
N PHE A 257 20.73 2.02 -32.33
CA PHE A 257 19.48 2.79 -32.33
C PHE A 257 19.10 3.36 -30.95
N GLY A 258 20.02 3.34 -29.98
CA GLY A 258 19.74 3.71 -28.59
C GLY A 258 19.16 2.55 -27.77
N LEU A 259 18.49 2.87 -26.66
CA LEU A 259 17.95 1.86 -25.73
C LEU A 259 16.91 0.93 -26.40
N PRO A 260 16.78 -0.34 -25.96
CA PRO A 260 15.86 -1.33 -26.56
C PRO A 260 14.40 -0.88 -26.66
N SER A 261 13.93 -0.06 -25.72
CA SER A 261 12.54 0.40 -25.64
C SER A 261 12.08 1.29 -26.81
N ILE A 262 13.02 1.77 -27.62
CA ILE A 262 12.77 2.61 -28.81
C ILE A 262 13.37 2.02 -30.10
N ALA A 263 13.98 0.83 -30.00
CA ALA A 263 14.76 0.25 -31.09
C ALA A 263 13.86 -0.60 -32.02
N PRO A 264 14.01 -0.52 -33.36
CA PRO A 264 13.23 -1.33 -34.28
C PRO A 264 13.40 -2.85 -34.02
N PRO A 265 12.38 -3.67 -34.32
CA PRO A 265 12.54 -5.12 -34.39
C PRO A 265 13.69 -5.45 -35.35
N ASN A 266 14.65 -6.28 -34.92
CA ASN A 266 15.93 -6.60 -35.59
C ASN A 266 17.10 -5.63 -35.35
N THR A 267 17.08 -4.86 -34.27
CA THR A 267 18.27 -4.11 -33.85
C THR A 267 19.44 -5.05 -33.54
N THR A 268 20.63 -4.68 -34.02
CA THR A 268 21.89 -5.38 -33.73
C THR A 268 22.67 -4.65 -32.64
N TYR A 269 23.26 -5.40 -31.72
CA TYR A 269 24.11 -4.94 -30.64
C TYR A 269 25.56 -5.33 -30.94
N GLY A 270 26.49 -4.41 -30.67
CA GLY A 270 27.92 -4.69 -30.79
C GLY A 270 28.48 -5.17 -29.46
N ILE A 271 28.88 -6.44 -29.39
CA ILE A 271 29.53 -7.04 -28.23
C ILE A 271 31.03 -6.86 -28.36
N LEU A 272 31.61 -6.17 -27.38
CA LEU A 272 33.05 -5.96 -27.30
C LEU A 272 33.76 -7.25 -26.82
N PRO A 273 34.96 -7.54 -27.33
CA PRO A 273 35.75 -8.68 -26.85
C PRO A 273 36.08 -8.52 -25.35
N PRO A 274 36.20 -9.64 -24.60
CA PRO A 274 36.55 -9.58 -23.19
C PRO A 274 37.95 -8.96 -22.99
N GLY A 275 38.08 -8.09 -21.98
CA GLY A 275 39.35 -7.45 -21.62
C GLY A 275 39.17 -6.02 -21.10
N ASP A 276 40.29 -5.33 -20.91
CA ASP A 276 40.35 -3.97 -20.36
C ASP A 276 39.95 -2.86 -21.34
N GLY A 277 39.57 -3.21 -22.57
CA GLY A 277 39.15 -2.26 -23.61
C GLY A 277 40.29 -1.48 -24.26
N THR A 278 41.55 -1.79 -23.97
CA THR A 278 42.72 -1.06 -24.52
C THR A 278 43.31 -1.70 -25.78
N ASN A 279 43.00 -2.96 -26.03
CA ASN A 279 43.62 -3.75 -27.10
C ASN A 279 42.60 -4.52 -27.95
N PHE A 280 41.72 -3.79 -28.62
CA PHE A 280 40.81 -4.32 -29.65
C PHE A 280 40.65 -3.32 -30.80
N ALA A 281 40.33 -3.84 -31.98
CA ALA A 281 40.00 -3.05 -33.17
C ALA A 281 38.49 -3.10 -33.48
N PRO A 282 37.92 -2.13 -34.20
CA PRO A 282 36.49 -2.13 -34.56
C PRO A 282 36.00 -3.42 -35.24
N GLU A 283 36.86 -4.10 -35.99
CA GLU A 283 36.59 -5.41 -36.61
C GLU A 283 36.43 -6.57 -35.63
N ASP A 284 36.91 -6.44 -34.39
CA ASP A 284 36.78 -7.47 -33.35
C ASP A 284 35.39 -7.46 -32.67
N VAL A 285 34.55 -6.46 -32.97
CA VAL A 285 33.18 -6.36 -32.45
C VAL A 285 32.29 -7.42 -33.07
N ILE A 286 31.68 -8.23 -32.22
CA ILE A 286 30.69 -9.22 -32.65
C ILE A 286 29.33 -8.54 -32.70
N TRP A 287 28.74 -8.46 -33.89
CA TRP A 287 27.39 -7.95 -34.07
C TRP A 287 26.38 -9.07 -33.93
N VAL A 288 25.54 -8.95 -32.92
CA VAL A 288 24.50 -9.92 -32.58
C VAL A 288 23.14 -9.26 -32.72
N SER A 289 22.19 -9.97 -33.31
CA SER A 289 20.79 -9.56 -33.31
C SER A 289 20.22 -9.59 -31.88
N ASN A 290 19.09 -8.91 -31.69
CA ASN A 290 18.34 -8.99 -30.43
C ASN A 290 18.01 -10.43 -30.01
N GLU A 291 17.73 -11.31 -30.99
CA GLU A 291 17.45 -12.73 -30.74
C GLU A 291 18.69 -13.51 -30.29
N GLU A 292 19.86 -13.21 -30.83
CA GLU A 292 21.14 -13.83 -30.45
C GLU A 292 21.65 -13.33 -29.09
N VAL A 293 21.51 -12.03 -28.79
CA VAL A 293 21.82 -11.46 -27.46
C VAL A 293 21.08 -12.19 -26.35
N ALA A 294 19.84 -12.56 -26.64
CA ALA A 294 18.95 -13.02 -25.62
C ALA A 294 18.90 -14.54 -25.46
N THR A 295 19.29 -15.32 -26.46
CA THR A 295 19.51 -16.77 -26.35
C THR A 295 20.87 -17.15 -25.76
N GLN A 296 21.77 -16.18 -25.60
CA GLN A 296 23.17 -16.41 -25.27
C GLN A 296 23.68 -15.44 -24.19
N SER A 297 22.80 -14.90 -23.33
CA SER A 297 23.18 -13.92 -22.30
C SER A 297 24.21 -14.43 -21.29
N GLY A 298 24.40 -15.75 -21.17
CA GLY A 298 25.51 -16.36 -20.40
C GLY A 298 26.82 -16.55 -21.18
N ASN A 299 26.86 -16.26 -22.49
CA ASN A 299 28.02 -16.45 -23.37
C ASN A 299 28.65 -15.12 -23.84
N PHE A 300 27.98 -13.98 -23.59
CA PHE A 300 28.49 -12.64 -23.90
C PHE A 300 28.72 -11.87 -22.59
N ASN A 301 29.59 -10.84 -22.57
CA ASN A 301 29.90 -10.01 -21.38
C ASN A 301 28.72 -9.12 -20.91
N LEU A 302 27.49 -9.61 -21.05
CA LEU A 302 26.25 -8.97 -20.67
C LEU A 302 25.94 -9.31 -19.21
N LEU A 303 25.28 -8.38 -18.52
CA LEU A 303 24.78 -8.66 -17.18
C LEU A 303 23.77 -9.83 -17.21
N PRO A 304 23.80 -10.75 -16.22
CA PRO A 304 22.70 -11.68 -15.98
C PRO A 304 21.37 -10.94 -15.95
N LYS A 305 20.32 -11.47 -16.60
CA LYS A 305 19.13 -10.67 -16.90
C LYS A 305 18.26 -10.37 -15.66
N GLY A 306 18.45 -11.07 -14.54
CA GLY A 306 17.87 -10.73 -13.23
C GLY A 306 18.52 -9.55 -12.51
N LEU A 307 19.62 -9.03 -13.02
CA LEU A 307 20.27 -7.83 -12.51
C LEU A 307 20.13 -6.75 -13.58
N SER A 308 18.94 -6.16 -13.69
CA SER A 308 18.84 -4.90 -14.42
C SER A 308 19.80 -3.92 -13.73
N ALA A 309 20.55 -3.17 -14.52
CA ALA A 309 21.45 -2.09 -14.12
C ALA A 309 20.89 -1.08 -13.09
N ASN A 310 19.57 -1.11 -12.83
CA ASN A 310 18.85 -0.27 -11.88
C ASN A 310 17.87 -1.06 -10.99
N ALA A 311 17.86 -2.39 -11.04
CA ALA A 311 16.93 -3.21 -10.27
C ALA A 311 17.57 -3.64 -8.94
N PRO A 312 16.80 -3.68 -7.85
CA PRO A 312 17.24 -4.26 -6.59
C PRO A 312 17.74 -5.70 -6.79
N GLY A 313 18.82 -6.06 -6.09
CA GLY A 313 19.22 -7.46 -5.93
C GLY A 313 18.31 -8.21 -4.97
N GLU A 314 17.49 -7.47 -4.21
CA GLU A 314 16.61 -7.93 -3.15
C GLU A 314 15.15 -7.80 -3.60
N ALA A 315 14.42 -8.92 -3.57
CA ALA A 315 12.99 -8.97 -3.80
C ALA A 315 12.18 -8.50 -2.59
N ILE A 316 12.70 -8.75 -1.39
CA ILE A 316 12.21 -8.17 -0.14
C ILE A 316 13.43 -7.52 0.54
N PRO A 317 13.40 -6.23 0.87
CA PRO A 317 14.52 -5.54 1.51
C PRO A 317 14.71 -6.01 2.96
N ALA A 318 15.89 -5.78 3.50
CA ALA A 318 16.11 -5.93 4.94
C ALA A 318 15.30 -4.85 5.68
N SER A 319 14.69 -5.20 6.81
CA SER A 319 14.00 -4.19 7.63
C SER A 319 13.94 -4.52 9.12
N GLU A 320 13.94 -3.47 9.94
CA GLU A 320 13.70 -3.53 11.37
C GLU A 320 12.44 -2.71 11.70
N HIS A 321 11.57 -3.27 12.53
CA HIS A 321 10.33 -2.65 12.98
C HIS A 321 10.26 -2.68 14.50
N LEU A 322 9.95 -1.54 15.10
CA LEU A 322 9.62 -1.41 16.51
C LEU A 322 8.29 -0.69 16.62
N SER A 323 7.28 -1.30 17.22
CA SER A 323 5.99 -0.67 17.46
C SER A 323 5.52 -0.92 18.88
N ALA A 324 4.85 0.07 19.45
CA ALA A 324 4.32 0.04 20.80
C ALA A 324 2.90 0.62 20.82
N TYR A 325 2.07 0.05 21.68
CA TYR A 325 0.73 0.54 21.97
C TYR A 325 0.55 0.65 23.48
N VAL A 326 -0.15 1.70 23.93
CA VAL A 326 -0.57 1.85 25.33
C VAL A 326 -2.01 2.35 25.33
N SER A 327 -2.84 1.78 26.20
CA SER A 327 -4.20 2.20 26.49
C SER A 327 -4.41 2.32 27.99
N PHE A 328 -5.04 3.40 28.43
CA PHE A 328 -5.40 3.66 29.81
C PHE A 328 -6.88 4.05 29.87
N VAL A 329 -7.65 3.28 30.62
CA VAL A 329 -9.08 3.50 30.86
C VAL A 329 -9.29 3.76 32.34
N GLN A 330 -10.06 4.79 32.67
CA GLN A 330 -10.44 5.12 34.04
C GLN A 330 -11.88 5.60 34.09
N GLU A 331 -12.69 4.91 34.87
CA GLU A 331 -14.05 5.26 35.24
C GLU A 331 -14.02 6.15 36.49
N PHE A 332 -14.82 7.21 36.49
CA PHE A 332 -14.95 8.16 37.59
C PHE A 332 -16.41 8.17 38.06
N GLY A 333 -16.72 7.26 38.98
CA GLY A 333 -18.11 6.97 39.37
C GLY A 333 -18.90 6.39 38.20
N ASP A 334 -20.23 6.49 38.27
CA ASP A 334 -21.13 5.74 37.36
C ASP A 334 -21.44 6.47 36.05
N SER A 335 -20.67 7.50 35.66
CA SER A 335 -21.09 8.37 34.54
C SER A 335 -19.97 8.96 33.70
N LEU A 336 -18.70 8.77 34.05
CA LEU A 336 -17.61 9.43 33.36
C LEU A 336 -16.46 8.46 33.13
N THR A 337 -16.08 8.24 31.88
CA THR A 337 -14.99 7.33 31.49
C THR A 337 -13.95 8.10 30.68
N LEU A 338 -12.71 8.10 31.16
CA LEU A 338 -11.55 8.61 30.43
C LEU A 338 -10.85 7.45 29.75
N ASN A 339 -10.63 7.55 28.45
CA ASN A 339 -9.80 6.64 27.67
C ASN A 339 -8.66 7.44 27.04
N LEU A 340 -7.42 7.04 27.30
CA LEU A 340 -6.21 7.56 26.70
C LEU A 340 -5.52 6.44 25.96
N SER A 341 -5.13 6.65 24.72
CA SER A 341 -4.35 5.66 23.98
C SER A 341 -3.25 6.30 23.15
N GLY A 342 -2.20 5.52 22.89
CA GLY A 342 -1.07 5.99 22.10
C GLY A 342 -0.40 4.85 21.34
N THR A 343 0.01 5.12 20.11
CA THR A 343 0.91 4.27 19.34
C THR A 343 2.20 5.01 19.04
N TYR A 344 3.31 4.28 19.09
CA TYR A 344 4.59 4.70 18.53
C TYR A 344 5.07 3.61 17.59
N ALA A 345 5.62 3.98 16.46
CA ALA A 345 6.28 3.03 15.60
C ALA A 345 7.49 3.63 14.90
N ARG A 346 8.50 2.79 14.70
CA ARG A 346 9.69 3.06 13.92
C ARG A 346 9.95 1.91 12.99
N GLN A 347 10.15 2.22 11.72
CA GLN A 347 10.57 1.26 10.70
C GLN A 347 11.82 1.80 10.01
N GLU A 348 12.82 0.94 9.84
CA GLU A 348 14.02 1.19 9.04
C GLU A 348 14.12 0.09 8.00
N SER A 349 14.15 0.45 6.72
CA SER A 349 14.30 -0.50 5.61
C SER A 349 15.49 -0.11 4.75
N ILE A 350 16.32 -1.09 4.45
CA ILE A 350 17.50 -0.94 3.61
C ILE A 350 17.34 -1.88 2.42
N GLN A 351 17.35 -1.30 1.23
CA GLN A 351 17.39 -2.06 -0.02
C GLN A 351 18.70 -1.81 -0.73
N GLU A 352 19.52 -2.84 -0.88
CA GLU A 352 20.73 -2.77 -1.69
C GLU A 352 20.36 -2.88 -3.18
N ALA A 353 20.71 -1.86 -3.96
CA ALA A 353 20.55 -1.85 -5.41
C ALA A 353 21.87 -2.22 -6.09
N VAL A 354 21.77 -3.12 -7.07
CA VAL A 354 22.92 -3.68 -7.76
C VAL A 354 23.19 -2.83 -9.00
N GLY A 355 23.97 -1.75 -8.81
CA GLY A 355 24.74 -1.14 -9.90
C GLY A 355 24.52 0.35 -10.19
N ALA A 356 25.58 1.00 -10.64
CA ALA A 356 25.55 2.24 -11.42
C ALA A 356 25.61 1.84 -12.89
N SER A 357 24.90 2.55 -13.75
CA SER A 357 25.02 2.35 -15.18
C SER A 357 24.98 3.64 -15.97
N PHE A 358 25.60 3.59 -17.13
CA PHE A 358 25.68 4.69 -18.09
C PHE A 358 25.19 4.19 -19.45
N SER A 359 24.28 4.94 -20.07
CA SER A 359 23.99 4.78 -21.48
C SER A 359 24.05 6.14 -22.19
N GLY A 360 24.88 6.26 -23.23
CA GLY A 360 25.03 7.53 -23.91
C GLY A 360 26.00 7.51 -25.09
N ARG A 361 26.08 8.66 -25.76
CA ARG A 361 27.02 8.88 -26.86
C ARG A 361 28.42 9.11 -26.29
N VAL A 362 29.35 8.25 -26.66
CA VAL A 362 30.78 8.34 -26.37
C VAL A 362 31.46 8.97 -27.59
N PRO A 363 31.99 10.20 -27.49
CA PRO A 363 32.60 10.89 -28.62
C PRO A 363 33.84 10.17 -29.17
N ALA A 364 34.17 10.43 -30.44
CA ALA A 364 35.43 9.99 -31.05
C ALA A 364 36.68 10.49 -30.32
N SER A 365 36.55 11.56 -29.51
CA SER A 365 37.65 12.12 -28.74
C SER A 365 37.98 11.36 -27.46
N ASN A 366 37.09 10.47 -26.99
CA ASN A 366 37.37 9.63 -25.83
C ASN A 366 38.59 8.76 -26.11
N TYR A 367 39.57 8.76 -25.19
CA TYR A 367 40.82 8.00 -25.36
C TYR A 367 40.61 6.51 -25.67
N TYR A 368 39.59 5.89 -25.07
CA TYR A 368 39.29 4.46 -25.20
C TYR A 368 38.37 4.13 -26.38
N ASN A 369 37.96 5.10 -27.21
CA ASN A 369 37.08 4.87 -28.35
C ASN A 369 37.89 4.58 -29.64
N PRO A 370 37.96 3.32 -30.13
CA PRO A 370 38.77 2.98 -31.30
C PRO A 370 38.07 3.22 -32.64
N PHE A 371 36.79 3.63 -32.64
CA PHE A 371 35.97 3.68 -33.87
C PHE A 371 36.22 4.91 -34.73
N GLY A 372 36.89 5.94 -34.19
CA GLY A 372 37.11 7.21 -34.89
C GLY A 372 35.82 8.02 -35.13
N GLU A 373 34.69 7.56 -34.60
CA GLU A 373 33.39 8.20 -34.65
C GLU A 373 32.68 8.11 -33.29
N THR A 374 31.59 8.87 -33.12
CA THR A 374 30.79 8.82 -31.91
C THR A 374 29.96 7.54 -31.90
N VAL A 375 30.10 6.73 -30.85
CA VAL A 375 29.33 5.49 -30.66
C VAL A 375 28.41 5.61 -29.46
N TYR A 376 27.24 4.96 -29.49
CA TYR A 376 26.35 4.93 -28.32
C TYR A 376 26.62 3.65 -27.53
N ILE A 377 26.94 3.76 -26.24
CA ILE A 377 27.33 2.63 -25.40
C ILE A 377 26.41 2.56 -24.19
N ALA A 378 26.07 1.34 -23.79
CA ALA A 378 25.49 1.01 -22.49
C ALA A 378 26.50 0.20 -21.65
N TYR A 379 26.90 0.76 -20.52
CA TYR A 379 27.94 0.27 -19.62
C TYR A 379 27.42 0.17 -18.19
N THR A 380 27.83 -0.87 -17.46
CA THR A 380 27.56 -1.01 -16.03
C THR A 380 28.86 -0.91 -15.22
N PHE A 381 28.79 -0.31 -14.04
CA PHE A 381 29.91 -0.09 -13.11
C PHE A 381 29.96 -1.14 -12.00
N GLU A 382 29.49 -2.37 -12.25
CA GLU A 382 29.36 -3.41 -11.23
C GLU A 382 30.71 -3.72 -10.55
N ARG A 383 31.76 -3.94 -11.35
CA ARG A 383 33.10 -4.21 -10.82
C ARG A 383 33.69 -3.01 -10.07
N GLU A 384 33.50 -1.79 -10.54
CA GLU A 384 34.01 -0.61 -9.86
C GLU A 384 33.33 -0.37 -8.51
N ILE A 385 32.06 -0.78 -8.38
CA ILE A 385 31.36 -0.81 -7.10
C ILE A 385 31.93 -1.91 -6.20
N ALA A 386 32.12 -3.12 -6.73
CA ALA A 386 32.70 -4.24 -5.98
C ALA A 386 34.12 -3.96 -5.48
N ASP A 387 34.93 -3.25 -6.28
CA ASP A 387 36.28 -2.81 -5.94
C ASP A 387 36.32 -1.55 -5.06
N GLY A 388 35.16 -0.95 -4.76
CA GLY A 388 35.04 0.26 -3.93
C GLY A 388 35.51 1.57 -4.59
N LYS A 389 35.71 1.59 -5.91
CA LYS A 389 36.07 2.78 -6.70
C LYS A 389 34.87 3.72 -6.92
N LEU A 390 33.67 3.17 -6.88
CA LEU A 390 32.41 3.89 -6.94
C LEU A 390 31.52 3.45 -5.78
N ALA A 391 30.76 4.37 -5.18
CA ALA A 391 29.80 3.99 -4.16
C ALA A 391 28.66 3.14 -4.79
N GLY A 392 28.32 2.03 -4.14
CA GLY A 392 27.09 1.29 -4.44
C GLY A 392 25.84 2.11 -4.10
N PHE A 393 24.68 1.64 -4.56
CA PHE A 393 23.39 2.26 -4.31
C PHE A 393 22.72 1.48 -3.19
N ALA A 394 22.47 2.12 -2.06
CA ALA A 394 21.46 1.64 -1.13
C ALA A 394 20.31 2.63 -1.13
N ARG A 395 19.09 2.13 -0.98
CA ARG A 395 17.93 2.95 -0.62
C ARG A 395 17.65 2.70 0.83
N THR A 396 17.61 3.75 1.62
CA THR A 396 17.20 3.67 3.03
C THR A 396 15.88 4.40 3.15
N THR A 397 14.89 3.76 3.75
CA THR A 397 13.62 4.38 4.12
C THR A 397 13.43 4.22 5.61
N ASP A 398 13.32 5.34 6.32
CA ASP A 398 13.01 5.36 7.74
C ASP A 398 11.63 5.97 7.92
N LEU A 399 10.87 5.48 8.87
CA LEU A 399 9.55 6.01 9.22
C LEU A 399 9.44 6.05 10.73
N ASP A 400 9.26 7.25 11.29
CA ASP A 400 8.87 7.44 12.69
C ASP A 400 7.43 7.95 12.72
N ARG A 401 6.57 7.28 13.49
CA ARG A 401 5.16 7.63 13.63
C ARG A 401 4.73 7.65 15.10
N VAL A 402 3.93 8.66 15.46
CA VAL A 402 3.27 8.78 16.75
C VAL A 402 1.79 9.08 16.52
N ASN A 403 0.91 8.36 17.19
CA ASN A 403 -0.51 8.73 17.30
C ASN A 403 -0.90 8.75 18.77
N LEU A 404 -1.47 9.84 19.24
CA LEU A 404 -2.00 9.98 20.60
C LEU A 404 -3.47 10.33 20.54
N SER A 405 -4.24 9.69 21.40
CA SER A 405 -5.69 9.80 21.46
C SER A 405 -6.16 9.98 22.90
N ALA A 406 -7.16 10.82 23.08
CA ALA A 406 -7.87 10.96 24.34
C ALA A 406 -9.38 11.02 24.04
N SER A 407 -10.18 10.37 24.87
CA SER A 407 -11.63 10.51 24.85
C SER A 407 -12.20 10.52 26.26
N LEU A 408 -13.21 11.35 26.46
CA LEU A 408 -13.97 11.45 27.69
C LEU A 408 -15.44 11.18 27.36
N THR A 409 -15.93 10.05 27.85
CA THR A 409 -17.33 9.64 27.73
C THR A 409 -18.07 10.09 28.98
N TRP A 410 -19.17 10.81 28.80
CA TRP A 410 -20.07 11.24 29.86
C TRP A 410 -21.46 10.67 29.63
N GLU A 411 -21.88 9.76 30.49
CA GLU A 411 -23.22 9.19 30.50
C GLU A 411 -24.16 10.08 31.31
N SER A 412 -25.21 10.57 30.66
CA SER A 412 -26.24 11.40 31.26
C SER A 412 -27.34 10.55 31.87
N THR A 413 -27.94 11.06 32.96
CA THR A 413 -29.16 10.47 33.53
C THR A 413 -30.42 10.79 32.72
N PHE A 414 -30.30 11.58 31.65
CA PHE A 414 -31.42 11.94 30.78
C PHE A 414 -31.50 11.02 29.55
N ARG A 415 -32.49 10.12 29.52
CA ARG A 415 -32.85 9.27 28.37
C ARG A 415 -31.66 8.49 27.77
N ASP A 416 -30.76 8.04 28.64
CA ASP A 416 -29.57 7.25 28.30
C ASP A 416 -28.64 7.94 27.29
N TRP A 417 -28.63 9.29 27.30
CA TRP A 417 -27.76 10.05 26.43
C TRP A 417 -26.32 9.99 26.89
N THR A 418 -25.42 9.67 25.97
CA THR A 418 -23.98 9.64 26.17
C THR A 418 -23.33 10.73 25.33
N ALA A 419 -22.43 11.50 25.92
CA ALA A 419 -21.61 12.49 25.23
C ALA A 419 -20.14 12.07 25.23
N VAL A 420 -19.52 12.00 24.06
CA VAL A 420 -18.10 11.67 23.90
C VAL A 420 -17.35 12.89 23.38
N PHE A 421 -16.40 13.36 24.17
CA PHE A 421 -15.40 14.34 23.75
C PHE A 421 -14.15 13.58 23.32
N SER A 422 -13.59 13.90 22.16
CA SER A 422 -12.42 13.21 21.63
C SER A 422 -11.37 14.18 21.10
N PHE A 423 -10.12 13.78 21.24
CA PHE A 423 -8.95 14.44 20.69
C PHE A 423 -8.01 13.39 20.13
N ASN A 424 -7.48 13.63 18.93
CA ASN A 424 -6.47 12.81 18.30
C ASN A 424 -5.37 13.70 17.71
N ILE A 425 -4.11 13.30 17.87
CA ILE A 425 -2.97 13.88 17.19
C ILE A 425 -2.13 12.77 16.58
N GLY A 426 -1.89 12.88 15.27
CA GLY A 426 -1.01 11.99 14.53
C GLY A 426 0.16 12.78 13.93
N ILE A 427 1.36 12.23 14.05
CA ILE A 427 2.58 12.74 13.40
C ILE A 427 3.22 11.58 12.66
N ASP A 428 3.52 11.79 11.39
CA ASP A 428 4.13 10.84 10.49
C ASP A 428 5.34 11.50 9.82
N ASN A 429 6.53 10.94 10.01
CA ASN A 429 7.78 11.51 9.55
C ASN A 429 8.59 10.47 8.74
N PRO A 430 8.23 10.22 7.47
CA PRO A 430 9.02 9.39 6.59
C PRO A 430 10.26 10.13 6.11
N TYR A 431 11.36 9.39 6.06
CA TYR A 431 12.65 9.81 5.55
C TYR A 431 13.11 8.84 4.46
N GLY A 432 13.60 9.37 3.33
CA GLY A 432 14.07 8.56 2.20
C GLY A 432 15.45 9.00 1.71
N GLY A 433 16.45 8.16 1.93
CA GLY A 433 17.83 8.42 1.53
C GLY A 433 18.27 7.63 0.29
N TYR A 434 19.01 8.28 -0.62
CA TYR A 434 19.87 7.63 -1.62
C TYR A 434 21.33 7.93 -1.30
N PRO A 435 22.00 7.15 -0.42
CA PRO A 435 23.45 7.16 -0.35
C PRO A 435 24.04 6.71 -1.69
N GLY A 436 24.43 7.69 -2.51
CA GLY A 436 25.10 7.44 -3.79
C GLY A 436 24.12 7.26 -4.95
N SER A 437 24.01 8.30 -5.79
CA SER A 437 23.49 8.24 -7.14
C SER A 437 24.60 8.56 -8.12
N PHE A 438 24.65 7.87 -9.25
CA PHE A 438 25.64 8.14 -10.28
C PHE A 438 25.10 9.14 -11.30
N ASN A 439 25.72 10.32 -11.39
CA ASN A 439 25.26 11.36 -12.31
C ASN A 439 26.05 11.37 -13.61
N SER A 440 25.64 10.46 -14.51
CA SER A 440 26.19 10.37 -15.86
C SER A 440 25.88 11.59 -16.75
N ARG A 441 25.07 12.55 -16.29
CA ARG A 441 24.73 13.77 -17.03
C ARG A 441 25.44 15.02 -16.51
N SER A 442 26.24 14.89 -15.45
CA SER A 442 27.00 16.02 -14.91
C SER A 442 28.02 16.53 -15.93
N ALA A 443 28.29 17.84 -15.93
CA ALA A 443 29.28 18.42 -16.83
C ALA A 443 30.67 17.79 -16.64
N ALA A 444 31.02 17.42 -15.40
CA ALA A 444 32.24 16.71 -15.07
C ALA A 444 32.28 15.31 -15.71
N PHE A 445 31.21 14.52 -15.59
CA PHE A 445 31.14 13.21 -16.22
C PHE A 445 31.20 13.30 -17.75
N GLN A 446 30.46 14.25 -18.35
CA GLN A 446 30.47 14.44 -19.79
C GLN A 446 31.83 14.91 -20.32
N ALA A 447 32.56 15.73 -19.54
CA ALA A 447 33.93 16.12 -19.86
C ALA A 447 34.90 14.92 -19.78
N ALA A 448 34.81 14.10 -18.73
CA ALA A 448 35.61 12.89 -18.59
C ALA A 448 35.29 11.85 -19.68
N LEU A 449 34.02 11.72 -20.07
CA LEU A 449 33.59 10.87 -21.17
C LEU A 449 34.11 11.37 -22.53
N ALA A 450 34.37 12.67 -22.70
CA ALA A 450 34.90 13.24 -23.93
C ALA A 450 36.43 13.37 -23.95
N SER A 451 37.11 13.07 -22.83
CA SER A 451 38.54 13.32 -22.65
C SER A 451 39.43 12.41 -23.51
N SER A 452 40.44 12.99 -24.14
CA SER A 452 41.50 12.26 -24.84
C SER A 452 42.71 11.95 -23.95
N ASP A 453 42.69 12.35 -22.68
CA ASP A 453 43.73 12.03 -21.70
C ASP A 453 43.35 10.75 -20.93
N PRO A 454 44.14 9.66 -21.00
CA PRO A 454 43.82 8.38 -20.35
C PRO A 454 43.68 8.46 -18.82
N THR A 455 44.31 9.44 -18.15
CA THR A 455 44.14 9.60 -16.69
C THR A 455 42.82 10.27 -16.33
N GLU A 456 42.23 11.01 -17.27
CA GLU A 456 40.98 11.71 -17.08
C GLU A 456 39.79 11.04 -17.79
N ALA A 457 40.04 10.17 -18.75
CA ALA A 457 39.00 9.53 -19.54
C ALA A 457 38.30 8.39 -18.77
N ILE A 458 36.99 8.29 -18.94
CA ILE A 458 36.22 7.12 -18.50
C ILE A 458 36.29 6.06 -19.60
N ASN A 459 36.48 4.81 -19.20
CA ASN A 459 36.57 3.65 -20.08
C ASN A 459 35.24 2.85 -20.05
N PRO A 460 34.29 3.11 -20.96
CA PRO A 460 33.09 2.29 -21.12
C PRO A 460 33.32 1.07 -22.03
N PHE A 461 34.54 0.86 -22.53
CA PHE A 461 34.89 -0.20 -23.49
C PHE A 461 35.61 -1.39 -22.85
N GLY A 462 35.90 -1.35 -21.55
CA GLY A 462 36.65 -2.37 -20.82
C GLY A 462 35.84 -3.03 -19.70
N ASP A 463 36.38 -4.08 -19.11
CA ASP A 463 35.77 -4.88 -18.05
C ASP A 463 35.88 -4.27 -16.64
N GLY A 464 36.13 -2.96 -16.55
CA GLY A 464 36.33 -2.22 -15.30
C GLY A 464 37.71 -2.39 -14.64
N THR A 465 38.61 -3.25 -15.15
CA THR A 465 39.98 -3.34 -14.61
C THR A 465 40.74 -2.02 -14.71
N ILE A 466 40.66 -1.38 -15.89
CA ILE A 466 41.26 -0.08 -16.20
C ILE A 466 40.15 0.96 -16.28
N GLN A 467 40.12 1.84 -15.28
CA GLN A 467 39.13 2.88 -15.15
C GLN A 467 39.74 4.11 -14.48
N ARG A 468 39.14 5.28 -14.70
CA ARG A 468 39.52 6.53 -14.00
C ARG A 468 39.54 6.33 -12.48
N GLU A 469 40.62 6.74 -11.83
CA GLU A 469 40.78 6.59 -10.36
C GLU A 469 39.76 7.43 -9.57
N SER A 470 39.43 8.64 -10.03
CA SER A 470 38.52 9.55 -9.31
C SER A 470 37.02 9.33 -9.62
N LEU A 471 36.60 8.12 -10.01
CA LEU A 471 35.20 7.82 -10.31
C LEU A 471 34.21 8.22 -9.21
N ALA A 472 34.62 8.15 -7.94
CA ALA A 472 33.83 8.58 -6.79
C ALA A 472 33.39 10.06 -6.86
N GLU A 473 34.05 10.92 -7.65
CA GLU A 473 33.64 12.31 -7.87
C GLU A 473 32.30 12.43 -8.64
N PHE A 474 31.89 11.37 -9.35
CA PHE A 474 30.61 11.27 -10.03
C PHE A 474 29.50 10.69 -9.15
N SER A 475 29.84 10.17 -7.96
CA SER A 475 28.87 9.79 -6.95
C SER A 475 28.26 11.04 -6.33
N GLN A 476 26.93 11.12 -6.32
CA GLN A 476 26.16 12.20 -5.71
C GLN A 476 25.34 11.65 -4.55
N TYR A 477 25.44 12.28 -3.38
CA TYR A 477 24.48 12.03 -2.32
C TYR A 477 23.18 12.77 -2.63
N ALA A 478 22.16 12.02 -3.04
CA ALA A 478 20.82 12.56 -3.22
C ALA A 478 20.01 12.23 -1.96
N THR A 479 20.16 13.04 -0.91
CA THR A 479 19.20 13.01 0.19
C THR A 479 17.88 13.55 -0.36
N ARG A 480 16.78 12.83 -0.22
CA ARG A 480 15.46 13.43 -0.35
C ARG A 480 14.96 13.62 1.08
N GLY A 481 14.82 14.88 1.47
CA GLY A 481 14.62 15.23 2.88
C GLY A 481 13.28 14.76 3.46
N ALA A 482 13.22 14.86 4.78
CA ALA A 482 12.08 14.46 5.59
C ALA A 482 10.82 15.22 5.16
N ARG A 483 9.68 14.56 5.26
CA ARG A 483 8.37 15.20 5.16
C ARG A 483 7.67 14.95 6.47
N GLU A 484 7.17 15.98 7.12
CA GLU A 484 6.35 15.79 8.32
C GLU A 484 4.89 15.98 7.94
N GLY A 485 4.10 14.91 8.06
CA GLY A 485 2.65 14.97 8.03
C GLY A 485 2.14 15.06 9.46
N ARG A 486 1.29 16.05 9.75
CA ARG A 486 0.65 16.16 11.06
C ARG A 486 -0.85 16.35 10.90
N GLN A 487 -1.60 15.61 11.72
CA GLN A 487 -3.05 15.67 11.79
C GLN A 487 -3.46 15.93 13.24
N ASN A 488 -4.39 16.85 13.45
CA ASN A 488 -5.02 17.08 14.75
C ASN A 488 -6.54 17.03 14.56
N VAL A 489 -7.25 16.23 15.35
CA VAL A 489 -8.71 16.08 15.28
C VAL A 489 -9.31 16.33 16.66
N TRP A 490 -10.37 17.15 16.69
CA TRP A 490 -11.21 17.37 17.86
C TRP A 490 -12.64 16.98 17.51
N GLY A 491 -13.30 16.24 18.39
CA GLY A 491 -14.66 15.78 18.16
C GLY A 491 -15.53 15.87 19.40
N ILE A 492 -16.80 16.19 19.20
CA ILE A 492 -17.85 16.04 20.22
C ILE A 492 -19.00 15.31 19.58
N THR A 493 -19.41 14.21 20.19
CA THR A 493 -20.60 13.44 19.80
C THR A 493 -21.54 13.34 20.99
N ALA A 494 -22.84 13.41 20.75
CA ALA A 494 -23.85 13.05 21.72
C ALA A 494 -24.84 12.09 21.07
N SER A 495 -25.16 10.99 21.73
CA SER A 495 -26.11 9.99 21.22
C SER A 495 -26.99 9.44 22.32
N GLY A 496 -28.19 8.97 21.97
CA GLY A 496 -29.13 8.37 22.92
C GLY A 496 -30.54 8.24 22.35
N SER A 497 -31.47 7.85 23.22
CA SER A 497 -32.87 7.65 22.84
C SER A 497 -33.63 8.98 22.75
N VAL A 498 -34.40 9.17 21.68
CA VAL A 498 -35.23 10.37 21.48
C VAL A 498 -36.65 10.14 21.99
N PHE A 499 -37.36 9.12 21.49
CA PHE A 499 -38.66 8.68 21.98
C PHE A 499 -38.99 7.26 21.50
N GLU A 500 -39.90 6.58 22.19
CA GLU A 500 -40.33 5.23 21.83
C GLU A 500 -41.44 5.22 20.77
N ILE A 501 -41.34 4.26 19.86
CA ILE A 501 -42.37 3.83 18.92
C ILE A 501 -42.66 2.35 19.10
N GLY A 502 -43.65 1.81 18.38
CA GLY A 502 -44.08 0.42 18.56
C GLY A 502 -42.98 -0.63 18.39
N GLY A 503 -41.94 -0.35 17.60
CA GLY A 503 -40.81 -1.24 17.37
C GLY A 503 -39.56 -0.92 18.20
N GLY A 504 -39.62 0.00 19.17
CA GLY A 504 -38.49 0.36 20.03
C GLY A 504 -38.21 1.85 20.09
N ALA A 505 -37.11 2.23 20.75
CA ALA A 505 -36.67 3.62 20.82
C ALA A 505 -36.10 4.08 19.47
N ILE A 506 -36.46 5.29 19.05
CA ILE A 506 -35.71 5.99 18.00
C ILE A 506 -34.42 6.50 18.63
N GLU A 507 -33.28 6.05 18.11
CA GLU A 507 -31.97 6.50 18.54
C GLU A 507 -31.46 7.60 17.62
N MET A 508 -30.76 8.56 18.20
CA MET A 508 -30.12 9.64 17.46
C MET A 508 -28.70 9.82 17.95
N ALA A 509 -27.80 10.09 17.02
CA ALA A 509 -26.49 10.66 17.30
C ALA A 509 -26.35 11.99 16.57
N VAL A 510 -25.70 12.95 17.20
CA VAL A 510 -25.28 14.22 16.60
C VAL A 510 -23.86 14.51 16.98
N GLY A 511 -23.11 15.17 16.12
CA GLY A 511 -21.78 15.60 16.50
C GLY A 511 -21.17 16.64 15.61
N PHE A 512 -20.00 17.06 16.07
CA PHE A 512 -19.15 18.07 15.49
C PHE A 512 -17.72 17.55 15.47
N GLU A 513 -17.01 17.79 14.37
CA GLU A 513 -15.60 17.45 14.22
C GLU A 513 -14.84 18.65 13.64
N ALA A 514 -13.64 18.90 14.13
CA ALA A 514 -12.71 19.85 13.55
C ALA A 514 -11.35 19.17 13.37
N ARG A 515 -10.82 19.21 12.16
CA ARG A 515 -9.57 18.57 11.77
C ARG A 515 -8.64 19.59 11.13
N THR A 516 -7.36 19.53 11.48
CA THR A 516 -6.31 20.29 10.82
C THR A 516 -5.22 19.32 10.36
N ASP A 517 -4.93 19.34 9.07
CA ASP A 517 -3.86 18.61 8.42
C ASP A 517 -2.78 19.60 7.96
N THR A 518 -1.52 19.35 8.29
CA THR A 518 -0.37 20.14 7.84
C THR A 518 0.68 19.25 7.21
N LEU A 519 1.37 19.77 6.21
CA LEU A 519 2.46 19.07 5.54
C LEU A 519 3.69 19.97 5.45
N ASP A 520 4.81 19.52 6.03
CA ASP A 520 6.09 20.17 5.88
C ASP A 520 6.94 19.49 4.77
N PHE A 521 7.47 20.30 3.87
CA PHE A 521 8.36 19.87 2.80
C PHE A 521 9.81 20.28 3.11
N ASP A 522 10.51 19.54 3.97
CA ASP A 522 11.96 19.72 4.13
C ASP A 522 12.70 19.08 2.95
N SER A 523 12.80 19.79 1.83
CA SER A 523 13.47 19.30 0.61
C SER A 523 14.89 19.85 0.50
N PHE A 524 15.84 19.27 1.24
CA PHE A 524 17.26 19.45 0.94
C PHE A 524 17.60 18.76 -0.39
N LEU A 525 17.90 19.53 -1.44
CA LEU A 525 18.51 19.02 -2.67
C LEU A 525 19.86 19.70 -2.94
N LEU A 526 20.94 18.93 -2.72
CA LEU A 526 22.26 19.12 -3.33
C LEU A 526 22.28 18.44 -4.71
N ASN A 527 21.40 18.87 -5.63
CA ASN A 527 21.43 18.42 -7.02
C ASN A 527 21.50 19.64 -7.96
N PRO A 528 22.48 19.72 -8.89
CA PRO A 528 22.57 20.81 -9.87
C PRO A 528 21.39 20.89 -10.86
N PHE A 529 20.46 19.92 -10.84
CA PHE A 529 19.22 19.93 -11.63
C PHE A 529 17.98 20.41 -10.88
N THR A 530 18.08 20.69 -9.58
CA THR A 530 17.01 21.27 -8.78
C THR A 530 17.49 22.56 -8.15
N PHE A 531 17.15 23.67 -8.77
CA PHE A 531 17.26 24.97 -8.15
C PHE A 531 16.34 25.01 -6.93
N ARG A 532 16.88 24.89 -5.71
CA ARG A 532 16.28 25.64 -4.59
C ARG A 532 16.32 27.08 -5.05
N VAL A 533 15.19 27.76 -5.17
CA VAL A 533 15.20 29.22 -5.35
C VAL A 533 15.90 29.77 -4.11
N PRO A 534 17.12 30.33 -4.21
CA PRO A 534 17.80 30.85 -3.03
C PRO A 534 16.91 31.96 -2.45
N GLY A 535 16.42 31.76 -1.22
CA GLY A 535 15.49 32.68 -0.55
C GLY A 535 14.00 32.31 -0.60
N ALA A 536 13.61 31.14 -1.14
CA ALA A 536 12.23 30.67 -0.97
C ALA A 536 11.93 30.38 0.52
N PRO A 537 10.81 30.90 1.06
CA PRO A 537 10.38 30.60 2.42
C PRO A 537 10.03 29.12 2.58
N GLU A 538 10.12 28.63 3.81
CA GLU A 538 9.49 27.37 4.22
C GLU A 538 7.97 27.53 4.05
N ILE A 539 7.34 26.62 3.31
CA ILE A 539 5.90 26.67 3.04
C ILE A 539 5.29 25.39 3.59
N VAL A 540 4.50 25.54 4.66
CA VAL A 540 3.76 24.47 5.31
C VAL A 540 2.29 24.68 4.95
N PRO A 541 1.78 24.12 3.83
CA PRO A 541 0.36 24.19 3.52
C PRO A 541 -0.47 23.52 4.62
N GLU A 542 -1.67 24.04 4.81
CA GLU A 542 -2.60 23.60 5.85
C GLU A 542 -3.99 23.36 5.24
N SER A 543 -4.69 22.34 5.73
CA SER A 543 -6.10 22.10 5.44
C SER A 543 -6.85 21.97 6.75
N THR A 544 -7.79 22.88 7.01
CA THR A 544 -8.71 22.83 8.15
C THR A 544 -10.10 22.40 7.66
N ASN A 545 -10.60 21.28 8.16
CA ASN A 545 -11.95 20.77 7.94
C ASN A 545 -12.79 20.95 9.20
N THR A 546 -14.03 21.40 9.04
CA THR A 546 -15.03 21.43 10.10
C THR A 546 -16.29 20.72 9.62
N ALA A 547 -16.82 19.83 10.45
CA ALA A 547 -17.95 19.00 10.09
C ALA A 547 -19.06 18.98 11.14
N LEU A 548 -20.30 18.87 10.65
CA LEU A 548 -21.50 18.62 11.44
C LEU A 548 -22.19 17.38 10.90
N PHE A 549 -22.53 16.44 11.78
CA PHE A 549 -23.15 15.19 11.36
C PHE A 549 -24.24 14.74 12.30
N TYR A 550 -25.12 13.89 11.77
CA TYR A 550 -26.15 13.20 12.54
C TYR A 550 -26.40 11.80 12.00
N GLU A 551 -26.86 10.92 12.88
CA GLU A 551 -27.30 9.56 12.57
C GLU A 551 -28.63 9.30 13.29
N LEU A 552 -29.52 8.53 12.68
CA LEU A 552 -30.83 8.17 13.20
C LEU A 552 -31.08 6.68 12.94
N SER A 553 -31.57 5.97 13.97
CA SER A 553 -32.11 4.61 13.86
C SER A 553 -33.60 4.63 14.20
N ILE A 554 -34.43 4.11 13.31
CA ILE A 554 -35.89 4.14 13.39
C ILE A 554 -36.43 2.70 13.29
N PRO A 555 -36.60 1.99 14.43
CA PRO A 555 -37.08 0.62 14.44
C PRO A 555 -38.61 0.58 14.36
N LEU A 556 -39.16 0.46 13.16
CA LEU A 556 -40.62 0.44 12.94
C LEU A 556 -41.26 -0.85 13.45
N VAL A 557 -40.57 -1.98 13.28
CA VAL A 557 -40.98 -3.30 13.76
C VAL A 557 -39.80 -3.97 14.44
N ARG A 558 -39.96 -4.36 15.71
CA ARG A 558 -39.03 -5.20 16.48
C ARG A 558 -39.75 -5.67 17.75
N GLY A 559 -39.40 -6.85 18.26
CA GLY A 559 -39.89 -7.35 19.55
C GLY A 559 -41.43 -7.37 19.65
N SER A 560 -42.00 -6.55 20.54
CA SER A 560 -43.43 -6.65 20.92
C SER A 560 -44.43 -6.35 19.80
N ASN A 561 -44.05 -5.61 18.75
CA ASN A 561 -44.92 -5.33 17.61
C ASN A 561 -44.60 -6.19 16.36
N ALA A 562 -43.65 -7.13 16.47
CA ALA A 562 -43.36 -8.09 15.43
C ALA A 562 -44.62 -8.87 14.99
N ARG A 563 -44.61 -9.32 13.74
CA ARG A 563 -45.67 -10.13 13.13
C ARG A 563 -45.02 -11.34 12.49
N ALA A 564 -45.81 -12.38 12.23
CA ALA A 564 -45.31 -13.65 11.69
C ALA A 564 -44.53 -13.49 10.37
N GLU A 565 -44.81 -12.43 9.61
CA GLU A 565 -44.15 -12.13 8.33
C GLU A 565 -43.08 -11.02 8.41
N ILE A 566 -42.95 -10.31 9.54
CA ILE A 566 -42.01 -9.19 9.75
C ILE A 566 -41.53 -9.22 11.21
N HIS A 567 -40.37 -9.81 11.45
CA HIS A 567 -39.72 -9.84 12.77
C HIS A 567 -38.98 -8.52 13.05
N GLU A 568 -38.35 -7.94 12.03
CA GLU A 568 -37.71 -6.63 12.13
C GLU A 568 -37.89 -5.79 10.87
N LEU A 569 -38.11 -4.49 11.05
CA LEU A 569 -37.97 -3.48 10.01
C LEU A 569 -37.40 -2.19 10.64
N THR A 570 -36.13 -1.91 10.35
CA THR A 570 -35.40 -0.76 10.89
C THR A 570 -34.88 0.11 9.74
N PHE A 571 -35.11 1.42 9.83
CA PHE A 571 -34.56 2.40 8.90
C PHE A 571 -33.43 3.20 9.55
N TYR A 572 -32.39 3.45 8.77
CA TYR A 572 -31.25 4.26 9.17
C TYR A 572 -31.10 5.46 8.25
N VAL A 573 -30.80 6.63 8.84
CA VAL A 573 -30.51 7.86 8.10
C VAL A 573 -29.28 8.50 8.71
N ALA A 574 -28.32 8.88 7.89
CA ALA A 574 -27.17 9.66 8.31
C ALA A 574 -26.92 10.81 7.33
N GLY A 575 -26.44 11.93 7.85
CA GLY A 575 -26.08 13.09 7.05
C GLY A 575 -24.87 13.80 7.64
N ARG A 576 -24.00 14.32 6.79
CA ARG A 576 -22.80 15.04 7.20
C ARG A 576 -22.54 16.23 6.28
N TYR A 577 -22.33 17.39 6.88
CA TYR A 577 -21.86 18.61 6.22
C TYR A 577 -20.39 18.83 6.58
N ASP A 578 -19.54 19.03 5.59
CA ASP A 578 -18.11 19.30 5.76
C ASP A 578 -17.76 20.62 5.07
N ASN A 579 -17.01 21.48 5.75
CA ASN A 579 -16.44 22.71 5.20
C ASN A 579 -14.93 22.68 5.36
N TYR A 580 -14.22 22.81 4.25
CA TYR A 580 -12.76 22.87 4.19
C TYR A 580 -12.30 24.30 3.95
N GLU A 581 -11.27 24.71 4.67
CA GLU A 581 -10.46 25.90 4.43
C GLU A 581 -9.01 25.45 4.24
N ILE A 582 -8.47 25.70 3.06
CA ILE A 582 -7.14 25.25 2.66
C ILE A 582 -6.27 26.48 2.45
N GLU A 583 -5.17 26.57 3.18
CA GLU A 583 -4.20 27.65 3.10
C GLU A 583 -2.90 27.17 2.44
N GLY A 584 -2.40 27.99 1.50
CA GLY A 584 -1.14 27.69 0.84
C GLY A 584 -0.75 28.69 -0.25
N PRO A 585 0.34 28.40 -1.00
CA PRO A 585 0.91 29.31 -1.98
C PRO A 585 0.17 29.24 -3.34
N PHE A 586 -1.15 29.47 -3.37
CA PHE A 586 -1.94 29.38 -4.61
C PHE A 586 -1.49 30.40 -5.67
N GLU A 587 -0.98 31.56 -5.24
CA GLU A 587 -0.55 32.66 -6.13
C GLU A 587 0.97 32.66 -6.43
N GLY A 588 1.70 31.66 -5.91
CA GLY A 588 3.13 31.43 -6.19
C GLY A 588 3.99 31.30 -4.94
N ILE A 589 5.18 30.70 -5.08
CA ILE A 589 6.11 30.39 -3.97
C ILE A 589 6.56 31.66 -3.20
N LEU A 590 6.41 32.85 -3.78
CA LEU A 590 6.77 34.14 -3.17
C LEU A 590 5.57 34.90 -2.57
N GLU A 591 4.33 34.44 -2.80
CA GLU A 591 3.09 35.01 -2.25
C GLU A 591 2.33 33.90 -1.49
N PRO A 592 2.81 33.52 -0.29
CA PRO A 592 2.55 32.21 0.31
C PRO A 592 1.18 32.03 0.99
N SER A 593 0.34 33.07 1.11
CA SER A 593 -0.88 33.00 1.94
C SER A 593 -2.12 33.44 1.17
N SER A 594 -2.74 32.49 0.49
CA SER A 594 -4.11 32.59 -0.01
C SER A 594 -4.89 31.39 0.52
N SER A 595 -6.17 31.59 0.82
CA SER A 595 -7.05 30.51 1.28
C SER A 595 -8.10 30.19 0.22
N ARG A 596 -8.46 28.91 0.11
CA ARG A 596 -9.62 28.45 -0.66
C ARG A 596 -10.54 27.67 0.25
N THR A 597 -11.84 27.86 0.06
CA THR A 597 -12.86 27.14 0.80
C THR A 597 -13.73 26.34 -0.14
N PHE A 598 -14.12 25.15 0.28
CA PHE A 598 -15.19 24.38 -0.36
C PHE A 598 -15.98 23.63 0.71
N ASP A 599 -17.25 23.35 0.41
CA ASP A 599 -18.14 22.63 1.31
C ASP A 599 -19.00 21.63 0.55
N ASP A 600 -19.42 20.58 1.24
CA ASP A 600 -20.31 19.55 0.68
C ASP A 600 -21.19 18.92 1.77
N PHE A 601 -22.34 18.38 1.36
CA PHE A 601 -23.27 17.65 2.21
C PHE A 601 -23.57 16.26 1.64
N VAL A 602 -23.23 15.22 2.41
CA VAL A 602 -23.45 13.83 2.02
C VAL A 602 -24.55 13.18 2.86
N THR A 603 -25.31 12.30 2.22
CA THR A 603 -26.40 11.55 2.84
C THR A 603 -26.18 10.04 2.71
N LYS A 604 -26.58 9.28 3.72
CA LYS A 604 -26.65 7.82 3.71
C LYS A 604 -27.98 7.34 4.25
N LEU A 605 -28.57 6.36 3.56
CA LEU A 605 -29.83 5.71 3.91
C LEU A 605 -29.57 4.21 4.05
N GLY A 606 -30.21 3.59 5.04
CA GLY A 606 -30.10 2.15 5.29
C GLY A 606 -31.46 1.55 5.66
N VAL A 607 -31.62 0.26 5.36
CA VAL A 607 -32.77 -0.54 5.78
C VAL A 607 -32.29 -1.93 6.21
N VAL A 608 -32.84 -2.40 7.33
CA VAL A 608 -32.75 -3.79 7.78
C VAL A 608 -34.15 -4.37 7.82
N TYR A 609 -34.33 -5.55 7.24
CA TYR A 609 -35.58 -6.28 7.21
C TYR A 609 -35.32 -7.75 7.56
N ARG A 610 -35.92 -8.21 8.66
CA ARG A 610 -35.91 -9.63 9.06
C ARG A 610 -37.30 -10.23 8.82
N PRO A 611 -37.54 -10.91 7.68
CA PRO A 611 -38.81 -11.62 7.43
C PRO A 611 -39.01 -12.82 8.37
N THR A 612 -37.91 -13.44 8.83
CA THR A 612 -37.87 -14.55 9.79
C THR A 612 -36.72 -14.31 10.76
N GLU A 613 -36.65 -15.05 11.87
CA GLU A 613 -35.53 -14.94 12.85
C GLU A 613 -34.17 -15.29 12.22
N ASN A 614 -34.18 -16.23 11.28
CA ASN A 614 -32.98 -16.77 10.64
C ASN A 614 -32.52 -16.04 9.37
N LEU A 615 -33.27 -15.04 8.88
CA LEU A 615 -32.96 -14.36 7.62
C LEU A 615 -32.96 -12.85 7.85
N LYS A 616 -31.79 -12.23 7.72
CA LYS A 616 -31.61 -10.77 7.72
C LYS A 616 -31.37 -10.31 6.29
N LEU A 617 -32.19 -9.39 5.81
CA LEU A 617 -31.96 -8.64 4.57
C LEU A 617 -31.53 -7.22 4.94
N ARG A 618 -30.53 -6.69 4.23
CA ARG A 618 -30.02 -5.34 4.45
C ARG A 618 -29.79 -4.63 3.12
N GLY A 619 -29.95 -3.31 3.13
CA GLY A 619 -29.64 -2.48 1.98
C GLY A 619 -29.22 -1.07 2.39
N THR A 620 -28.28 -0.50 1.65
CA THR A 620 -27.81 0.87 1.86
C THR A 620 -27.65 1.60 0.53
N TRP A 621 -27.79 2.93 0.60
CA TRP A 621 -27.46 3.87 -0.46
C TRP A 621 -26.78 5.07 0.19
N GLY A 622 -25.63 5.49 -0.33
CA GLY A 622 -24.85 6.57 0.28
C GLY A 622 -24.05 7.38 -0.72
N GLN A 623 -23.89 8.66 -0.41
CA GLN A 623 -22.99 9.58 -1.11
C GLN A 623 -21.71 9.78 -0.31
N ALA A 624 -20.62 10.05 -1.01
CA ALA A 624 -19.32 10.33 -0.44
C ALA A 624 -18.53 11.30 -1.35
N PHE A 625 -17.61 12.07 -0.79
CA PHE A 625 -16.70 12.92 -1.55
C PHE A 625 -15.29 12.89 -0.95
N LEU A 626 -14.28 13.05 -1.77
CA LEU A 626 -12.87 13.09 -1.36
C LEU A 626 -12.25 14.42 -1.76
N ALA A 627 -11.76 15.16 -0.76
CA ALA A 627 -11.03 16.40 -0.96
C ALA A 627 -9.66 16.14 -1.64
N ALA A 628 -9.18 17.11 -2.43
CA ALA A 628 -7.80 17.07 -2.91
C ALA A 628 -6.82 17.21 -1.73
N THR A 629 -5.76 16.42 -1.75
CA THR A 629 -4.75 16.36 -0.68
C THR A 629 -3.76 17.53 -0.78
N LEU A 630 -3.07 17.85 0.31
CA LEU A 630 -2.06 18.91 0.33
C LEU A 630 -0.93 18.70 -0.72
N PRO A 631 -0.39 17.48 -0.96
CA PRO A 631 0.53 17.24 -2.07
C PRO A 631 -0.07 17.49 -3.46
N GLU A 632 -1.33 17.10 -3.69
CA GLU A 632 -2.00 17.30 -4.98
C GLU A 632 -2.23 18.78 -5.29
N LEU A 633 -2.46 19.60 -4.26
CA LEU A 633 -2.67 21.04 -4.38
C LEU A 633 -1.36 21.84 -4.42
N PHE A 634 -0.38 21.48 -3.58
CA PHE A 634 0.76 22.35 -3.23
C PHE A 634 2.14 21.74 -3.43
N ALA A 635 2.27 20.53 -3.99
CA ALA A 635 3.60 20.01 -4.31
C ALA A 635 4.38 21.05 -5.15
N PRO A 636 5.67 21.30 -4.87
CA PRO A 636 6.40 22.41 -5.50
C PRO A 636 6.32 22.40 -7.02
N LYS A 637 5.75 23.47 -7.59
CA LYS A 637 5.62 23.63 -9.05
C LYS A 637 6.99 23.80 -9.70
N ARG A 638 7.25 23.03 -10.75
CA ARG A 638 8.50 23.04 -11.53
C ARG A 638 8.19 23.12 -13.01
N GLU A 639 8.94 23.94 -13.73
CA GLU A 639 8.86 24.06 -15.18
C GLU A 639 10.14 23.51 -15.80
N PHE A 640 9.97 22.68 -16.84
CA PHE A 640 11.06 22.00 -17.52
C PHE A 640 10.96 22.21 -19.03
N THR A 641 12.09 22.44 -19.68
CA THR A 641 12.18 22.62 -21.14
C THR A 641 13.03 21.54 -21.80
N PHE A 642 13.38 20.48 -21.07
CA PHE A 642 14.20 19.37 -21.59
C PHE A 642 13.42 18.09 -21.84
N PHE A 643 12.14 18.01 -21.44
CA PHE A 643 11.32 16.86 -21.79
C PHE A 643 11.11 16.84 -23.29
N ARG A 644 11.55 15.75 -23.91
CA ARG A 644 11.40 15.51 -25.34
C ARG A 644 10.12 14.73 -25.55
N PHE A 645 9.18 15.28 -26.32
CA PHE A 645 8.03 14.56 -26.81
C PHE A 645 8.11 14.34 -28.31
N LEU A 646 7.56 13.23 -28.78
CA LEU A 646 7.21 13.04 -30.18
C LEU A 646 5.83 13.67 -30.38
N ASP A 647 5.74 14.68 -31.24
CA ASP A 647 4.49 15.39 -31.50
C ASP A 647 3.74 14.74 -32.68
N PRO A 648 2.61 14.04 -32.43
CA PRO A 648 1.89 13.31 -33.48
C PRO A 648 1.33 14.21 -34.58
N LEU A 649 1.14 15.51 -34.30
CA LEU A 649 0.55 16.47 -35.23
C LEU A 649 1.59 17.38 -35.89
N ASN A 650 2.89 17.15 -35.67
CA ASN A 650 3.97 17.93 -36.27
C ASN A 650 4.78 17.10 -37.28
N PRO A 651 4.51 17.24 -38.60
CA PRO A 651 5.17 16.46 -39.64
C PRO A 651 6.65 16.85 -39.81
N VAL A 652 7.52 15.86 -40.06
CA VAL A 652 8.95 16.10 -40.33
C VAL A 652 9.16 16.33 -41.84
N GLU A 653 9.91 17.37 -42.23
CA GLU A 653 10.21 17.69 -43.65
C GLU A 653 10.95 16.57 -44.42
N ASN A 654 11.52 15.55 -43.74
CA ASN A 654 12.40 14.53 -44.34
C ASN A 654 11.89 13.08 -44.24
N GLY A 655 10.58 12.85 -44.12
CA GLY A 655 10.01 11.49 -44.19
C GLY A 655 10.11 10.63 -42.92
N GLY A 656 10.42 11.24 -41.76
CA GLY A 656 10.17 10.63 -40.45
C GLY A 656 8.69 10.78 -40.04
N GLN A 657 8.17 9.86 -39.21
CA GLN A 657 6.74 9.89 -38.84
C GLN A 657 6.35 11.08 -37.96
N PHE A 658 7.18 11.53 -37.00
CA PHE A 658 6.84 12.62 -36.05
C PHE A 658 8.05 13.49 -35.64
N ALA A 659 7.86 14.81 -35.49
CA ALA A 659 8.90 15.73 -35.04
C ALA A 659 9.11 15.67 -33.51
N SER A 660 10.36 15.85 -33.07
CA SER A 660 10.68 15.98 -31.64
C SER A 660 10.53 17.43 -31.19
N VAL A 661 9.82 17.64 -30.09
CA VAL A 661 9.55 18.95 -29.51
C VAL A 661 9.93 18.97 -28.03
N TYR A 662 10.22 20.17 -27.53
CA TYR A 662 10.62 20.44 -26.15
C TYR A 662 9.70 21.52 -25.55
N PRO A 663 8.42 21.19 -25.31
CA PRO A 663 7.48 22.13 -24.73
C PRO A 663 7.88 22.48 -23.30
N ILE A 664 7.39 23.62 -22.82
CA ILE A 664 7.40 23.90 -21.38
C ILE A 664 6.52 22.86 -20.72
N THR A 665 7.13 22.04 -19.86
CA THR A 665 6.47 20.95 -19.16
C THR A 665 6.37 21.31 -17.69
N VAL A 666 5.16 21.31 -17.15
CA VAL A 666 4.90 21.69 -15.75
C VAL A 666 4.61 20.44 -14.92
N LEU A 667 5.28 20.30 -13.78
CA LEU A 667 5.00 19.31 -12.74
C LEU A 667 4.73 20.02 -11.41
N GLY A 668 4.05 19.38 -10.48
CA GLY A 668 3.75 19.89 -9.14
C GLY A 668 2.26 19.83 -8.81
N GLY A 669 1.88 20.47 -7.71
CA GLY A 669 0.50 20.56 -7.26
C GLY A 669 -0.33 21.49 -8.14
N ASN A 670 -1.63 21.20 -8.24
CA ASN A 670 -2.61 22.01 -8.96
C ASN A 670 -3.59 22.64 -7.95
N PRO A 671 -3.58 23.96 -7.76
CA PRO A 671 -4.53 24.61 -6.86
C PRO A 671 -6.00 24.51 -7.29
N ASP A 672 -6.27 24.26 -8.57
CA ASP A 672 -7.61 24.35 -9.18
C ASP A 672 -8.41 23.04 -9.15
N LEU A 673 -7.92 22.05 -8.41
CA LEU A 673 -8.60 20.76 -8.26
C LEU A 673 -9.95 20.92 -7.56
N GLN A 674 -10.92 20.13 -8.02
CA GLN A 674 -12.22 19.97 -7.39
C GLN A 674 -12.25 18.68 -6.55
N PRO A 675 -13.16 18.57 -5.57
CA PRO A 675 -13.41 17.31 -4.88
C PRO A 675 -13.85 16.20 -5.84
N GLN A 676 -13.51 14.97 -5.50
CA GLN A 676 -13.95 13.76 -6.22
C GLN A 676 -15.24 13.27 -5.54
N THR A 677 -16.20 12.69 -6.25
CA THR A 677 -17.51 12.32 -5.66
C THR A 677 -17.92 10.89 -5.99
N SER A 678 -18.64 10.23 -5.09
CA SER A 678 -19.09 8.86 -5.31
C SER A 678 -20.48 8.58 -4.76
N ILE A 679 -21.13 7.58 -5.37
CA ILE A 679 -22.39 7.01 -4.92
C ILE A 679 -22.21 5.51 -4.81
N THR A 680 -22.57 4.94 -3.65
CA THR A 680 -22.50 3.50 -3.41
C THR A 680 -23.88 2.96 -3.02
N THR A 681 -24.24 1.81 -3.60
CA THR A 681 -25.42 1.03 -3.24
C THR A 681 -24.98 -0.36 -2.84
N THR A 682 -25.49 -0.83 -1.70
CA THR A 682 -25.21 -2.18 -1.18
C THR A 682 -26.51 -2.92 -0.92
N LEU A 683 -26.57 -4.19 -1.30
CA LEU A 683 -27.68 -5.10 -0.99
C LEU A 683 -27.11 -6.42 -0.47
N GLY A 684 -27.56 -6.88 0.69
CA GLY A 684 -27.01 -8.09 1.30
C GLY A 684 -28.02 -8.89 2.10
N PHE A 685 -27.62 -10.11 2.41
CA PHE A 685 -28.36 -10.97 3.33
C PHE A 685 -27.42 -11.75 4.25
N GLU A 686 -28.01 -12.28 5.31
CA GLU A 686 -27.42 -13.22 6.24
C GLU A 686 -28.49 -14.26 6.61
N TYR A 687 -28.11 -15.52 6.56
CA TYR A 687 -29.01 -16.65 6.70
C TYR A 687 -28.38 -17.75 7.55
N SER A 688 -29.07 -18.13 8.62
CA SER A 688 -28.65 -19.17 9.58
C SER A 688 -29.78 -20.19 9.76
N PRO A 689 -29.87 -21.25 8.94
CA PRO A 689 -31.01 -22.15 8.93
C PRO A 689 -31.18 -22.98 10.22
N GLU A 690 -32.38 -22.94 10.80
CA GLU A 690 -32.78 -23.82 11.93
C GLU A 690 -32.55 -25.32 11.67
N ASP A 691 -32.80 -25.79 10.43
CA ASP A 691 -32.66 -27.21 10.07
C ASP A 691 -31.19 -27.68 10.00
N LEU A 692 -30.23 -26.73 10.00
CA LEU A 692 -28.80 -27.03 9.95
C LEU A 692 -28.02 -26.08 10.90
N PRO A 693 -28.11 -26.31 12.23
CA PRO A 693 -27.43 -25.49 13.23
C PRO A 693 -25.92 -25.44 12.97
N GLY A 694 -25.31 -24.28 13.25
CA GLY A 694 -23.90 -24.01 12.98
C GLY A 694 -23.59 -23.56 11.54
N LEU A 695 -24.54 -23.58 10.60
CA LEU A 695 -24.36 -23.00 9.26
C LEU A 695 -24.73 -21.52 9.27
N THR A 696 -23.80 -20.67 8.82
CA THR A 696 -24.04 -19.26 8.53
C THR A 696 -23.68 -18.97 7.09
N VAL A 697 -24.58 -18.32 6.35
CA VAL A 697 -24.39 -17.88 4.97
C VAL A 697 -24.65 -16.39 4.89
N SER A 698 -23.66 -15.62 4.45
CA SER A 698 -23.83 -14.20 4.18
C SER A 698 -23.33 -13.84 2.79
N ALA A 699 -23.98 -12.85 2.20
CA ALA A 699 -23.50 -12.26 0.96
C ALA A 699 -23.90 -10.80 0.81
N SER A 700 -23.15 -10.03 0.04
CA SER A 700 -23.42 -8.62 -0.24
C SER A 700 -22.99 -8.25 -1.67
N TRP A 701 -23.93 -7.71 -2.43
CA TRP A 701 -23.68 -7.06 -3.71
C TRP A 701 -23.43 -5.57 -3.47
N VAL A 702 -22.36 -5.04 -4.06
CA VAL A 702 -22.02 -3.61 -3.95
C VAL A 702 -21.72 -3.02 -5.31
N HIS A 703 -22.29 -1.85 -5.57
CA HIS A 703 -22.08 -1.05 -6.77
C HIS A 703 -21.67 0.37 -6.40
N THR A 704 -20.54 0.83 -6.94
CA THR A 704 -19.97 2.16 -6.68
C THR A 704 -19.69 2.88 -7.99
N GLU A 705 -20.17 4.11 -8.09
CA GLU A 705 -19.82 5.08 -9.13
C GLU A 705 -18.92 6.15 -8.50
N PHE A 706 -17.74 6.39 -9.08
CA PHE A 706 -16.74 7.33 -8.57
C PHE A 706 -16.33 8.28 -9.70
N GLU A 707 -16.63 9.56 -9.56
CA GLU A 707 -16.50 10.58 -10.59
C GLU A 707 -15.50 11.69 -10.18
N ASP A 708 -15.08 12.47 -11.18
CA ASP A 708 -14.10 13.56 -11.04
C ASP A 708 -12.77 13.12 -10.43
N ILE A 709 -12.40 11.85 -10.63
CA ILE A 709 -11.20 11.25 -10.07
C ILE A 709 -9.97 12.02 -10.54
N LEU A 710 -9.10 12.33 -9.58
CA LEU A 710 -7.85 13.03 -9.82
C LEU A 710 -6.85 12.13 -10.53
N GLY A 711 -6.27 12.65 -11.61
CA GLY A 711 -5.23 11.95 -12.36
C GLY A 711 -4.26 12.92 -13.05
N THR A 712 -3.10 12.40 -13.47
CA THR A 712 -2.17 13.12 -14.33
C THR A 712 -2.29 12.61 -15.76
N LEU A 713 -1.98 13.44 -16.77
CA LEU A 713 -2.02 13.00 -18.17
C LEU A 713 -1.20 11.71 -18.40
N SER A 714 0.00 11.64 -17.85
CA SER A 714 0.88 10.48 -18.01
C SER A 714 0.42 9.25 -17.23
N GLY A 715 -0.20 9.46 -16.05
CA GLY A 715 -0.71 8.36 -15.23
C GLY A 715 -1.89 7.67 -15.89
N VAL A 716 -2.77 8.47 -16.51
CA VAL A 716 -4.04 7.96 -17.03
C VAL A 716 -3.99 7.63 -18.52
N LEU A 717 -3.20 8.36 -19.31
CA LEU A 717 -3.09 8.19 -20.77
C LEU A 717 -1.74 7.60 -21.21
N GLY A 718 -0.89 7.20 -20.26
CA GLY A 718 0.43 6.65 -20.52
C GLY A 718 1.49 7.69 -20.86
N TRP A 719 2.75 7.24 -20.98
CA TRP A 719 3.89 8.09 -21.33
C TRP A 719 4.50 7.70 -22.69
N PRO A 720 4.61 8.63 -23.64
CA PRO A 720 4.04 9.98 -23.65
C PRO A 720 2.50 9.95 -23.84
N PRO A 721 1.74 10.96 -23.36
CA PRO A 721 0.28 10.96 -23.44
C PRO A 721 -0.20 11.40 -24.85
N THR A 722 0.04 10.56 -25.86
CA THR A 722 -0.21 10.89 -27.27
C THR A 722 -1.68 11.21 -27.57
N TYR A 723 -2.61 10.51 -26.93
CA TYR A 723 -4.05 10.79 -27.09
C TYR A 723 -4.39 12.25 -26.74
N ALA A 724 -3.84 12.77 -25.65
CA ALA A 724 -4.05 14.17 -25.25
C ALA A 724 -3.38 15.15 -26.23
N PHE A 725 -2.28 14.76 -26.88
CA PHE A 725 -1.64 15.60 -27.89
C PHE A 725 -2.44 15.67 -29.18
N GLU A 726 -3.07 14.57 -29.59
CA GLU A 726 -3.94 14.50 -30.77
C GLU A 726 -5.27 15.22 -30.53
N ASN A 727 -5.84 15.06 -29.33
CA ASN A 727 -7.13 15.60 -28.93
C ASN A 727 -7.00 16.81 -27.98
N TRP A 728 -5.98 17.65 -28.18
CA TRP A 728 -5.59 18.72 -27.26
C TRP A 728 -6.71 19.72 -26.93
N GLU A 729 -7.71 19.87 -27.80
CA GLU A 729 -8.91 20.69 -27.57
C GLU A 729 -9.76 20.18 -26.38
N GLN A 730 -9.69 18.89 -26.07
CA GLN A 730 -10.33 18.27 -24.91
C GLN A 730 -9.53 18.48 -23.61
N PHE A 731 -8.27 18.93 -23.72
CA PHE A 731 -7.36 19.14 -22.60
C PHE A 731 -6.78 20.58 -22.58
N PRO A 732 -7.62 21.63 -22.63
CA PRO A 732 -7.16 23.01 -22.84
C PRO A 732 -6.29 23.56 -21.70
N ASN A 733 -6.39 22.98 -20.50
CA ASN A 733 -5.57 23.33 -19.34
C ASN A 733 -4.22 22.60 -19.33
N GLN A 734 -4.15 21.44 -19.97
CA GLN A 734 -2.98 20.57 -19.92
C GLN A 734 -2.15 20.61 -21.19
N VAL A 735 -2.73 20.85 -22.37
CA VAL A 735 -2.00 20.83 -23.64
C VAL A 735 -2.26 22.12 -24.40
N ARG A 736 -1.19 22.81 -24.82
CA ARG A 736 -1.31 23.99 -25.70
C ARG A 736 -0.38 23.88 -26.91
N ARG A 737 -0.89 24.35 -28.03
CA ARG A 737 -0.20 24.44 -29.31
C ARG A 737 -0.11 25.89 -29.77
N ASN A 738 0.89 26.22 -30.58
CA ASN A 738 0.98 27.53 -31.23
C ASN A 738 0.14 27.60 -32.53
N GLU A 739 0.13 28.76 -33.18
CA GLU A 739 -0.62 28.99 -34.45
C GLU A 739 -0.24 28.04 -35.59
N ASN A 740 0.99 27.49 -35.56
CA ASN A 740 1.46 26.52 -36.54
C ASN A 740 1.13 25.07 -36.15
N GLY A 741 0.37 24.85 -35.08
CA GLY A 741 -0.03 23.54 -34.60
C GLY A 741 1.06 22.80 -33.82
N ILE A 742 2.19 23.43 -33.47
CA ILE A 742 3.30 22.79 -32.74
C ILE A 742 3.02 22.81 -31.24
N LEU A 743 3.26 21.68 -30.56
CA LEU A 743 3.17 21.57 -29.11
C LEU A 743 4.16 22.50 -28.39
N THR A 744 3.65 23.40 -27.54
CA THR A 744 4.47 24.40 -26.82
C THR A 744 4.39 24.27 -25.30
N PHE A 745 3.33 23.67 -24.78
CA PHE A 745 3.11 23.52 -23.34
C PHE A 745 2.43 22.19 -23.02
N VAL A 746 2.90 21.55 -21.95
CA VAL A 746 2.28 20.35 -21.36
C VAL A 746 2.24 20.48 -19.84
N SER A 747 1.07 20.41 -19.23
CA SER A 747 0.93 20.23 -17.78
C SER A 747 0.78 18.75 -17.45
N MET A 748 1.67 18.27 -16.59
CA MET A 748 1.60 16.95 -15.95
C MET A 748 1.11 17.05 -14.50
N GLN A 749 0.55 18.19 -14.11
CA GLN A 749 -0.10 18.36 -12.82
C GLN A 749 -1.40 17.53 -12.77
N TRP A 750 -1.89 17.29 -11.56
CA TRP A 750 -3.17 16.62 -11.31
C TRP A 750 -4.35 17.39 -11.94
N ALA A 751 -5.38 16.69 -12.37
CA ALA A 751 -6.65 17.27 -12.81
C ALA A 751 -7.83 16.28 -12.65
N ASN A 752 -9.04 16.82 -12.50
CA ASN A 752 -10.30 16.08 -12.47
C ASN A 752 -10.74 15.74 -13.90
N PHE A 753 -10.57 14.49 -14.32
CA PHE A 753 -11.05 14.06 -15.63
C PHE A 753 -11.36 12.57 -15.75
N SER A 754 -11.10 11.77 -14.70
CA SER A 754 -11.25 10.33 -14.72
C SER A 754 -12.51 9.90 -13.95
N ALA A 755 -13.04 8.72 -14.24
CA ALA A 755 -14.15 8.13 -13.50
C ALA A 755 -14.00 6.60 -13.41
N LYS A 756 -14.61 5.98 -12.40
CA LYS A 756 -14.63 4.54 -12.19
C LYS A 756 -16.03 4.03 -11.84
N THR A 757 -16.33 2.83 -12.28
CA THR A 757 -17.50 2.06 -11.83
C THR A 757 -17.05 0.69 -11.37
N SER A 758 -17.38 0.32 -10.14
CA SER A 758 -17.03 -0.96 -9.51
C SER A 758 -18.28 -1.73 -9.12
N GLU A 759 -18.33 -3.02 -9.42
CA GLU A 759 -19.41 -3.92 -8.98
C GLU A 759 -18.82 -5.25 -8.48
N ALA A 760 -19.20 -5.66 -7.27
CA ALA A 760 -18.66 -6.86 -6.64
C ALA A 760 -19.68 -7.60 -5.78
N PHE A 761 -19.44 -8.89 -5.60
CA PHE A 761 -20.12 -9.79 -4.66
C PHE A 761 -19.15 -10.19 -3.56
N ASP A 762 -19.47 -9.91 -2.31
CA ASP A 762 -18.76 -10.47 -1.16
C ASP A 762 -19.59 -11.63 -0.60
N PHE A 763 -18.95 -12.75 -0.26
CA PHE A 763 -19.62 -13.93 0.31
C PHE A 763 -18.80 -14.54 1.44
N ASP A 764 -19.51 -15.05 2.46
CA ASP A 764 -18.93 -15.80 3.59
C ASP A 764 -19.90 -16.92 3.98
N VAL A 765 -19.41 -18.17 3.93
CA VAL A 765 -20.16 -19.36 4.31
C VAL A 765 -19.34 -20.13 5.33
N ARG A 766 -19.91 -20.40 6.50
CA ARG A 766 -19.25 -21.11 7.60
C ARG A 766 -20.15 -22.20 8.15
N TYR A 767 -19.57 -23.33 8.49
CA TYR A 767 -20.28 -24.43 9.12
C TYR A 767 -19.48 -24.98 10.30
N SER A 768 -20.02 -24.80 11.50
CA SER A 768 -19.49 -25.33 12.75
C SER A 768 -20.22 -26.60 13.14
N PHE A 769 -19.47 -27.64 13.51
CA PHE A 769 -20.05 -28.90 13.97
C PHE A 769 -19.09 -29.65 14.92
N GLU A 770 -19.66 -30.35 15.90
CA GLU A 770 -18.90 -31.16 16.84
C GLU A 770 -18.84 -32.64 16.41
N THR A 771 -17.72 -33.29 16.64
CA THR A 771 -17.54 -34.72 16.45
C THR A 771 -16.79 -35.36 17.63
N LEU A 772 -16.75 -36.69 17.68
CA LEU A 772 -15.89 -37.42 18.62
C LEU A 772 -14.38 -37.16 18.47
N TYR A 773 -13.97 -36.45 17.42
CA TYR A 773 -12.59 -36.07 17.16
C TYR A 773 -12.29 -34.61 17.53
N GLY A 774 -13.27 -33.85 18.00
CA GLY A 774 -13.15 -32.41 18.28
C GLY A 774 -14.20 -31.59 17.52
N GLU A 775 -14.13 -30.29 17.74
CA GLU A 775 -14.91 -29.28 17.05
C GLU A 775 -14.27 -28.95 15.72
N PHE A 776 -15.10 -28.78 14.69
CA PHE A 776 -14.69 -28.37 13.36
C PHE A 776 -15.43 -27.12 12.96
N MET A 777 -14.71 -26.18 12.38
CA MET A 777 -15.28 -25.08 11.62
C MET A 777 -14.73 -25.17 10.20
N THR A 778 -15.61 -25.22 9.20
CA THR A 778 -15.20 -25.13 7.81
C THR A 778 -15.86 -23.93 7.17
N GLY A 779 -15.13 -23.22 6.32
CA GLY A 779 -15.71 -22.07 5.65
C GLY A 779 -15.08 -21.79 4.31
N ILE A 780 -15.79 -20.96 3.54
CA ILE A 780 -15.29 -20.31 2.34
C ILE A 780 -15.72 -18.85 2.36
N LEU A 781 -14.77 -17.96 2.18
CA LEU A 781 -15.00 -16.53 2.10
C LEU A 781 -14.26 -15.95 0.90
N GLY A 782 -14.83 -14.92 0.28
CA GLY A 782 -14.23 -14.34 -0.90
C GLY A 782 -15.03 -13.20 -1.50
N THR A 783 -14.44 -12.62 -2.55
CA THR A 783 -15.03 -11.56 -3.35
C THR A 783 -14.99 -11.97 -4.82
N HIS A 784 -16.14 -11.86 -5.48
CA HIS A 784 -16.26 -11.94 -6.93
C HIS A 784 -16.43 -10.53 -7.50
N THR A 785 -15.46 -10.02 -8.26
CA THR A 785 -15.60 -8.75 -8.96
C THR A 785 -16.25 -8.96 -10.32
N TRP A 786 -17.43 -8.36 -10.54
CA TRP A 786 -18.14 -8.40 -11.81
C TRP A 786 -17.61 -7.38 -12.82
N GLN A 787 -17.29 -6.17 -12.37
CA GLN A 787 -16.73 -5.13 -13.23
C GLN A 787 -15.86 -4.16 -12.44
N LEU A 788 -14.84 -3.64 -13.11
CA LEU A 788 -14.12 -2.43 -12.73
C LEU A 788 -13.82 -1.65 -14.01
N LYS A 789 -14.69 -0.71 -14.35
CA LYS A 789 -14.53 0.12 -15.54
C LYS A 789 -13.87 1.44 -15.16
N THR A 790 -12.85 1.84 -15.91
CA THR A 790 -12.21 3.15 -15.80
C THR A 790 -12.46 3.96 -17.06
N ILE A 791 -12.91 5.20 -16.91
CA ILE A 791 -12.94 6.21 -17.98
C ILE A 791 -11.69 7.07 -17.79
N PRO A 792 -10.65 6.92 -18.64
CA PRO A 792 -9.37 7.58 -18.42
C PRO A 792 -9.43 9.10 -18.67
N GLY A 793 -10.39 9.58 -19.43
CA GLY A 793 -10.48 11.00 -19.75
C GLY A 793 -11.58 11.31 -20.75
N PRO A 794 -11.74 12.59 -21.10
CA PRO A 794 -12.76 13.03 -22.03
C PRO A 794 -12.57 12.35 -23.40
N GLY A 795 -13.67 11.92 -24.00
CA GLY A 795 -13.69 11.32 -25.34
C GLY A 795 -13.12 9.90 -25.44
N ILE A 796 -12.73 9.28 -24.33
CA ILE A 796 -12.21 7.90 -24.29
C ILE A 796 -13.30 6.95 -23.80
N ASP A 797 -13.50 5.85 -24.51
CA ASP A 797 -14.45 4.80 -24.09
C ASP A 797 -14.00 4.15 -22.77
N PRO A 798 -14.95 3.74 -21.90
CA PRO A 798 -14.62 3.01 -20.67
C PRO A 798 -13.79 1.76 -20.95
N ILE A 799 -12.75 1.55 -20.16
CA ILE A 799 -11.84 0.39 -20.21
C ILE A 799 -12.19 -0.55 -19.06
N GLU A 800 -12.48 -1.82 -19.36
CA GLU A 800 -12.65 -2.87 -18.36
C GLU A 800 -11.28 -3.26 -17.79
N GLN A 801 -11.14 -3.20 -16.47
CA GLN A 801 -9.93 -3.54 -15.73
C GLN A 801 -10.11 -4.80 -14.86
N GLN A 802 -11.34 -5.25 -14.62
CA GLN A 802 -11.60 -6.51 -13.94
C GLN A 802 -10.94 -7.68 -14.70
N GLY A 803 -10.34 -8.60 -13.95
CA GLY A 803 -9.61 -9.74 -14.52
C GLY A 803 -8.37 -9.34 -15.31
N THR A 804 -7.73 -8.21 -14.98
CA THR A 804 -6.48 -7.76 -15.62
C THR A 804 -5.42 -7.33 -14.59
N ASN A 805 -4.16 -7.19 -15.00
CA ASN A 805 -3.07 -6.69 -14.14
C ASN A 805 -3.17 -5.19 -13.76
N GLN A 806 -4.30 -4.54 -14.03
CA GLN A 806 -4.64 -3.16 -13.68
C GLN A 806 -5.86 -3.07 -12.74
N GLY A 807 -6.48 -4.20 -12.40
CA GLY A 807 -7.66 -4.28 -11.55
C GLY A 807 -7.72 -5.61 -10.81
N PRO A 808 -8.70 -5.81 -9.92
CA PRO A 808 -8.84 -7.06 -9.18
C PRO A 808 -9.11 -8.24 -10.12
N VAL A 809 -8.64 -9.42 -9.73
CA VAL A 809 -9.01 -10.69 -10.36
C VAL A 809 -10.52 -10.94 -10.20
N GLU A 810 -11.11 -11.78 -11.05
CA GLU A 810 -12.56 -11.99 -11.03
C GLU A 810 -13.04 -12.61 -9.71
N LEU A 811 -12.23 -13.47 -9.11
CA LEU A 811 -12.50 -14.19 -7.88
C LEU A 811 -11.22 -14.29 -7.05
N LYS A 812 -11.30 -13.87 -5.79
CA LYS A 812 -10.26 -14.01 -4.77
C LYS A 812 -10.92 -14.46 -3.47
N GLY A 813 -10.26 -15.35 -2.73
CA GLY A 813 -10.78 -15.81 -1.45
C GLY A 813 -9.95 -16.91 -0.79
N SER A 814 -10.50 -17.44 0.30
CA SER A 814 -9.92 -18.55 1.04
C SER A 814 -11.00 -19.56 1.44
N ALA A 815 -10.60 -20.83 1.51
CA ALA A 815 -11.40 -21.92 2.06
C ALA A 815 -10.60 -22.59 3.16
N PHE A 816 -11.22 -22.86 4.30
CA PHE A 816 -10.49 -23.34 5.47
C PHE A 816 -11.23 -24.45 6.22
N ILE A 817 -10.44 -25.17 7.00
CA ILE A 817 -10.88 -26.13 8.01
C ILE A 817 -10.08 -25.86 9.27
N ASP A 818 -10.77 -25.41 10.30
CA ASP A 818 -10.28 -25.32 11.66
C ASP A 818 -10.74 -26.53 12.46
N TRP A 819 -9.86 -27.00 13.34
CA TRP A 819 -10.09 -28.14 14.20
C TRP A 819 -9.56 -27.88 15.60
N THR A 820 -10.40 -28.10 16.60
CA THR A 820 -10.03 -27.94 18.00
C THR A 820 -10.36 -29.20 18.79
N ARG A 821 -9.43 -29.68 19.62
CA ARG A 821 -9.64 -30.81 20.53
C ARG A 821 -8.85 -30.64 21.81
N GLY A 822 -9.51 -30.09 22.82
CA GLY A 822 -8.88 -29.80 24.12
C GLY A 822 -7.69 -28.85 23.91
N ALA A 823 -6.51 -29.27 24.33
CA ALA A 823 -5.28 -28.48 24.21
C ALA A 823 -4.71 -28.34 22.78
N TRP A 824 -5.28 -29.05 21.78
CA TRP A 824 -4.77 -29.07 20.42
C TRP A 824 -5.65 -28.27 19.48
N ASN A 825 -5.05 -27.47 18.62
CA ASN A 825 -5.72 -26.86 17.48
C ASN A 825 -4.96 -27.19 16.18
N GLY A 826 -5.67 -27.19 15.06
CA GLY A 826 -5.10 -27.33 13.74
C GLY A 826 -5.91 -26.57 12.71
N ASN A 827 -5.23 -26.04 11.70
CA ASN A 827 -5.85 -25.33 10.59
C ASN A 827 -5.25 -25.81 9.28
N VAL A 828 -6.10 -25.89 8.25
CA VAL A 828 -5.69 -25.98 6.85
C VAL A 828 -6.46 -24.93 6.08
N THR A 829 -5.74 -24.07 5.35
CA THR A 829 -6.32 -23.00 4.54
C THR A 829 -5.85 -23.13 3.09
N LEU A 830 -6.79 -23.08 2.15
CA LEU A 830 -6.55 -22.93 0.72
C LEU A 830 -6.83 -21.48 0.34
N ASN A 831 -5.78 -20.75 -0.06
CA ASN A 831 -5.94 -19.42 -0.65
C ASN A 831 -6.02 -19.56 -2.17
N PHE A 832 -6.92 -18.81 -2.81
CA PHE A 832 -7.09 -18.87 -4.26
C PHE A 832 -7.36 -17.50 -4.87
N GLU A 833 -6.72 -17.27 -6.01
CA GLU A 833 -6.97 -16.18 -6.94
C GLU A 833 -7.21 -16.78 -8.33
N SER A 834 -8.15 -16.20 -9.07
CA SER A 834 -8.46 -16.60 -10.45
C SER A 834 -7.38 -16.15 -11.44
N ASP A 835 -7.40 -16.74 -12.64
CA ASP A 835 -6.60 -16.27 -13.76
C ASP A 835 -7.00 -14.84 -14.18
N TYR A 836 -6.08 -14.16 -14.87
CA TYR A 836 -6.28 -12.80 -15.32
C TYR A 836 -5.45 -12.50 -16.57
N LYS A 837 -5.62 -11.29 -17.11
CA LYS A 837 -4.97 -10.85 -18.35
C LYS A 837 -3.90 -9.79 -18.10
N ASN A 838 -2.72 -10.03 -18.65
CA ASN A 838 -1.68 -9.03 -18.81
C ASN A 838 -2.05 -8.10 -19.97
N THR A 839 -2.46 -6.89 -19.65
CA THR A 839 -2.83 -5.83 -20.61
C THR A 839 -1.69 -4.87 -20.90
N ASN A 840 -0.47 -5.16 -20.41
CA ASN A 840 0.69 -4.33 -20.69
C ASN A 840 0.94 -4.26 -22.21
N PRO A 841 1.27 -3.08 -22.76
CA PRO A 841 1.46 -2.94 -24.20
C PRO A 841 2.50 -3.91 -24.79
N GLY A 842 2.10 -4.56 -25.88
CA GLY A 842 2.96 -5.40 -26.72
C GLY A 842 3.28 -6.77 -26.16
N VAL A 843 2.64 -7.24 -25.07
CA VAL A 843 2.83 -8.60 -24.52
C VAL A 843 2.62 -9.70 -25.54
N ALA A 844 3.42 -10.76 -25.47
CA ALA A 844 3.24 -11.96 -26.31
C ALA A 844 2.25 -12.94 -25.70
N ARG A 845 2.26 -13.06 -24.36
CA ARG A 845 1.28 -13.85 -23.60
C ARG A 845 0.41 -12.93 -22.77
N ILE A 846 -0.89 -13.03 -23.02
CA ILE A 846 -1.92 -12.23 -22.33
C ILE A 846 -2.42 -12.99 -21.11
N ASP A 847 -2.73 -14.27 -21.24
CA ASP A 847 -3.32 -15.04 -20.14
C ASP A 847 -2.28 -15.42 -19.08
N VAL A 848 -2.59 -15.08 -17.82
CA VAL A 848 -1.80 -15.35 -16.62
C VAL A 848 -2.59 -16.29 -15.73
N ASP A 849 -1.97 -17.38 -15.32
CA ASP A 849 -2.63 -18.41 -14.53
C ASP A 849 -2.96 -17.88 -13.12
N GLY A 850 -4.05 -18.38 -12.53
CA GLY A 850 -4.41 -18.04 -11.15
C GLY A 850 -3.40 -18.58 -10.13
N TYR A 851 -3.31 -17.94 -8.97
CA TYR A 851 -2.38 -18.33 -7.90
C TYR A 851 -3.11 -19.04 -6.76
N ARG A 852 -2.53 -20.14 -6.26
CA ARG A 852 -3.12 -20.94 -5.18
C ARG A 852 -2.05 -21.42 -4.23
N THR A 853 -2.29 -21.24 -2.94
CA THR A 853 -1.41 -21.73 -1.87
C THR A 853 -2.21 -22.52 -0.86
N VAL A 854 -1.53 -23.45 -0.20
CA VAL A 854 -2.12 -24.20 0.92
C VAL A 854 -1.24 -23.96 2.14
N ASP A 855 -1.87 -23.48 3.19
CA ASP A 855 -1.25 -23.20 4.48
C ASP A 855 -1.74 -24.24 5.48
N ILE A 856 -0.84 -24.70 6.34
CA ILE A 856 -1.16 -25.64 7.42
C ILE A 856 -0.50 -25.18 8.70
N GLN A 857 -1.21 -25.30 9.81
CA GLN A 857 -0.62 -25.11 11.13
C GLN A 857 -1.24 -26.02 12.18
N GLY A 858 -0.48 -26.23 13.26
CA GLY A 858 -0.95 -26.88 14.46
C GLY A 858 -0.43 -26.17 15.69
N SER A 859 -1.27 -26.07 16.72
CA SER A 859 -0.91 -25.49 18.00
C SER A 859 -1.23 -26.43 19.16
N TYR A 860 -0.45 -26.29 20.23
CA TYR A 860 -0.63 -27.00 21.48
C TYR A 860 -0.51 -26.04 22.66
N ALA A 861 -1.64 -25.81 23.32
CA ALA A 861 -1.72 -25.08 24.58
C ALA A 861 -1.42 -26.05 25.72
N ARG A 862 -0.24 -25.96 26.34
CA ARG A 862 0.12 -26.85 27.44
C ARG A 862 -0.72 -26.50 28.68
N PRO A 863 -1.60 -27.40 29.16
CA PRO A 863 -2.49 -27.12 30.27
C PRO A 863 -1.76 -26.62 31.52
N ASP A 864 -2.39 -25.69 32.24
CA ASP A 864 -1.97 -25.11 33.52
C ASP A 864 -0.58 -24.46 33.55
N SER A 865 0.01 -24.25 32.37
CA SER A 865 1.39 -23.77 32.25
C SER A 865 1.51 -22.41 31.58
N GLY A 866 0.44 -21.93 30.92
CA GLY A 866 0.43 -20.75 30.07
C GLY A 866 1.38 -20.81 28.88
N TRP A 867 1.91 -21.99 28.53
CA TRP A 867 2.77 -22.14 27.36
C TRP A 867 1.95 -22.60 26.15
N HIS A 868 2.07 -21.88 25.05
CA HIS A 868 1.45 -22.21 23.77
C HIS A 868 2.54 -22.38 22.74
N PHE A 869 2.50 -23.48 22.00
CA PHE A 869 3.46 -23.80 20.95
C PHE A 869 2.71 -23.92 19.64
N THR A 870 3.10 -23.14 18.64
CA THR A 870 2.51 -23.21 17.31
C THR A 870 3.62 -23.48 16.29
N ALA A 871 3.33 -24.38 15.35
CA ALA A 871 4.19 -24.62 14.20
C ALA A 871 3.33 -24.70 12.95
N GLY A 872 3.80 -24.10 11.86
CA GLY A 872 3.07 -24.10 10.61
C GLY A 872 3.97 -23.95 9.39
N ILE A 873 3.35 -24.18 8.24
CA ILE A 873 3.96 -24.02 6.92
C ILE A 873 2.97 -23.26 6.06
N GLN A 874 3.30 -22.02 5.72
CA GLN A 874 2.61 -21.26 4.68
C GLN A 874 3.13 -21.72 3.31
N ASN A 875 2.22 -21.85 2.34
CA ASN A 875 2.50 -22.36 1.00
C ASN A 875 3.28 -23.69 1.04
N ILE A 876 2.70 -24.71 1.67
CA ILE A 876 3.33 -26.03 1.91
C ILE A 876 3.87 -26.68 0.62
N PHE A 877 3.20 -26.45 -0.50
CA PHE A 877 3.58 -26.98 -1.81
C PHE A 877 4.61 -26.14 -2.55
N ASP A 878 5.03 -25.00 -2.00
CA ASP A 878 6.03 -24.11 -2.59
C ASP A 878 5.66 -23.72 -4.02
N ALA A 879 4.38 -23.34 -4.19
CA ALA A 879 3.75 -23.08 -5.47
C ALA A 879 4.61 -22.15 -6.34
N ASP A 880 4.80 -22.53 -7.59
CA ASP A 880 5.51 -21.70 -8.56
C ASP A 880 4.69 -20.44 -8.87
N PHE A 881 5.40 -19.34 -9.10
CA PHE A 881 4.74 -18.09 -9.50
C PHE A 881 4.09 -18.24 -10.87
N PRO A 882 2.84 -17.76 -11.05
CA PRO A 882 2.24 -17.69 -12.37
C PRO A 882 3.09 -16.85 -13.31
N PHE A 883 3.32 -17.35 -14.52
CA PHE A 883 4.14 -16.64 -15.49
C PHE A 883 3.41 -15.38 -15.97
N PHE A 884 4.05 -14.23 -15.76
CA PHE A 884 3.59 -12.93 -16.20
C PHE A 884 4.61 -12.35 -17.19
N ASP A 885 4.17 -12.03 -18.41
CA ASP A 885 5.05 -11.48 -19.46
C ASP A 885 5.54 -10.06 -19.11
N SER A 886 6.60 -10.02 -18.31
CA SER A 886 7.33 -8.84 -17.83
C SER A 886 8.83 -9.10 -17.79
N TYR A 887 9.63 -8.10 -17.47
CA TYR A 887 11.08 -8.25 -17.32
C TYR A 887 11.45 -9.36 -16.32
N ARG A 888 10.64 -9.53 -15.25
CA ARG A 888 10.87 -10.50 -14.16
C ARG A 888 10.10 -11.80 -14.29
N GLY A 889 9.15 -11.91 -15.23
CA GLY A 889 8.38 -13.14 -15.43
C GLY A 889 7.27 -13.37 -14.38
N VAL A 890 7.05 -12.41 -13.48
CA VAL A 890 6.10 -12.50 -12.36
C VAL A 890 5.40 -11.14 -12.16
N ASP A 891 4.15 -11.19 -11.67
CA ASP A 891 3.42 -10.02 -11.19
C ASP A 891 3.51 -9.96 -9.66
N SER A 892 4.17 -8.91 -9.16
CA SER A 892 4.44 -8.73 -7.73
C SER A 892 3.18 -8.45 -6.89
N ALA A 893 2.05 -8.08 -7.52
CA ALA A 893 0.81 -7.80 -6.81
C ALA A 893 0.08 -9.07 -6.31
N HIS A 894 0.38 -10.23 -6.89
CA HIS A 894 -0.38 -11.47 -6.68
C HIS A 894 0.40 -12.58 -5.94
N VAL A 895 1.68 -12.37 -5.67
CA VAL A 895 2.55 -13.41 -5.10
C VAL A 895 3.29 -12.95 -3.84
N ASP A 896 3.72 -13.92 -3.04
CA ASP A 896 4.66 -13.69 -1.94
C ASP A 896 6.05 -14.23 -2.32
N PHE A 897 7.04 -13.34 -2.40
CA PHE A 897 8.41 -13.70 -2.76
C PHE A 897 9.12 -14.59 -1.73
N ARG A 898 8.57 -14.72 -0.51
CA ARG A 898 9.03 -15.69 0.49
C ARG A 898 8.70 -17.14 0.12
N ARG A 899 7.82 -17.38 -0.86
CA ARG A 899 7.38 -18.73 -1.26
C ARG A 899 6.93 -19.57 -0.06
N ARG A 900 7.49 -20.77 0.15
CA ARG A 900 7.17 -21.60 1.33
C ARG A 900 7.82 -21.03 2.57
N VAL A 901 7.04 -20.76 3.61
CA VAL A 901 7.54 -20.26 4.90
C VAL A 901 7.23 -21.29 5.98
N ILE A 902 8.26 -21.78 6.65
CA ILE A 902 8.12 -22.62 7.85
C ILE A 902 8.28 -21.71 9.06
N PHE A 903 7.35 -21.79 10.02
CA PHE A 903 7.42 -20.97 11.21
C PHE A 903 7.22 -21.78 12.49
N PHE A 904 7.79 -21.27 13.56
CA PHE A 904 7.60 -21.76 14.91
C PHE A 904 7.40 -20.57 15.84
N ASP A 905 6.44 -20.70 16.73
CA ASP A 905 6.04 -19.66 17.66
C ASP A 905 5.84 -20.25 19.06
N VAL A 906 6.35 -19.51 20.04
CA VAL A 906 6.24 -19.87 21.45
C VAL A 906 5.67 -18.68 22.19
N VAL A 907 4.50 -18.87 22.75
CA VAL A 907 3.84 -17.88 23.59
C VAL A 907 3.88 -18.34 25.04
N LYS A 908 4.13 -17.40 25.94
CA LYS A 908 4.03 -17.59 27.37
C LYS A 908 3.05 -16.58 27.95
N ASP A 909 1.90 -17.08 28.36
CA ASP A 909 0.90 -16.35 29.12
C ASP A 909 1.20 -16.40 30.62
N PHE A 910 1.01 -15.26 31.25
CA PHE A 910 1.16 -14.97 32.66
C PHE A 910 -0.21 -14.48 33.15
N SER A 911 -0.97 -15.37 33.77
CA SER A 911 -2.20 -15.00 34.46
C SER A 911 -1.89 -14.56 35.89
N TRP A 912 -2.58 -13.51 36.36
CA TRP A 912 -2.59 -13.06 37.74
C TRP A 912 -3.94 -12.49 38.15
#